data_AF-A0A359MMP1-F1
#
_entry.id   AF-A0A359MMP1-F1
#
_cell.length_a   1.000
_cell.length_b   1.000
_cell.length_c   1.000
_cell.angle_alpha   90.00
_cell.angle_beta   90.00
_cell.angle_gamma   90.00
#
_symmetry.space_group_name_H-M   'P 1'
#
loop_
_entity.id
_entity.type
_entity.pdbx_description
1 polymer ?
#
loop_
_entity_poly.entity_id
_entity_poly.type
_entity_poly.pdbx_seq_one_letter_code
_entity_poly.pdbx_strand_id
1 'polypeptide(L)'
;MWNIILFKKEFYQLFYIFFLYGFIGWIYESCFVSIKKKSWVNRGFLNGPVIPLYGGGALLIYLFFWDYREQWLLVFFGGALLATVLEYITSWVMEKIFHMRWWDYTRYRFHLNGRICLEASLLWGAMAILLLNVIQPGINYIILKIPRKMGEIAGYVIIPIFLTDIIVTTVYTVKFDQLLAKAQKLRRDMQEYLVSMKLYETKEEWKKKLSGLRLTGMFTEVKETLDVRMHHSKVYQAYMPEFDARMGEFLHRYQELKAKKIHIRLIKAFPSLKVGNREAALKDIKEKIKGKGVRALNKEIKDIKVEVTGRIQSYVSGFLRAAIVGLLVLLQFAMILYLSYKLRGFTVYIYSFIQVLSIIIIIGLVNDNRNASYKISWICIIAAFPITGHIMFVLWGNQRGKKIEKRVMEKLQHGLSHYEYNPETIQSFMEKYPTKSRMTRYLEYNGFPLYKNNNVAYYPMGEDTFDAIFEEIEKAQSFVLINFFIVGEGVLWDQLHALILKKRKQGVKVMFLYDDFGAILRTPKKFKSDLENEGIEVRVFNPIHKYTDKLYMNYRTHQKIIVIDGNVGFTGGMNLADEYVNRVQRFGVWKDNAIKVEGDAVWGLTVTFLQMWEVSSSDGDTVDYDRYRPTRQFEENDVFCQVISDGPANNPKNPIESIYKQMIYYAKKILYITTPYLIIEDDMREALITAASSGIDVRIITPYIPDKKNVKLLTEYNYGRLLAGGVRIFEYTPGFIHAKTIITEDTGIIGTINMDYRSFHLHYECGVWVCNREFVDIVRQDLVKTMEQCREVTYEEWKNRPLTMKVYQMVLNLFSTLM
;
A
#
# COMPACT_ATOMS: atom_id res chain seq x y z
N MET A 1 4.96 -23.23 -31.67
CA MET A 1 4.68 -21.78 -31.74
C MET A 1 5.04 -21.16 -33.09
N TRP A 2 6.13 -21.57 -33.73
CA TRP A 2 6.66 -20.94 -34.94
C TRP A 2 5.74 -20.98 -36.18
N ASN A 3 4.86 -21.98 -36.28
CA ASN A 3 3.93 -22.17 -37.39
C ASN A 3 2.57 -21.48 -37.18
N ILE A 4 2.40 -20.70 -36.11
CA ILE A 4 1.15 -19.95 -35.88
C ILE A 4 1.05 -18.86 -36.95
N ILE A 5 -0.09 -18.80 -37.64
CA ILE A 5 -0.36 -17.76 -38.65
C ILE A 5 -1.01 -16.56 -37.96
N LEU A 6 -0.35 -15.41 -38.01
CA LEU A 6 -0.85 -14.12 -37.55
C LEU A 6 -0.82 -13.16 -38.73
N PHE A 7 -1.94 -12.47 -38.99
CA PHE A 7 -2.03 -11.51 -40.10
C PHE A 7 -1.54 -12.07 -41.45
N LYS A 8 -1.93 -13.31 -41.77
CA LYS A 8 -1.52 -14.06 -42.98
C LYS A 8 0.00 -14.35 -43.09
N LYS A 9 0.78 -14.21 -42.02
CA LYS A 9 2.22 -14.52 -41.97
C LYS A 9 2.52 -15.48 -40.83
N GLU A 10 3.54 -16.33 -40.99
CA GLU A 10 4.01 -17.18 -39.90
C GLU A 10 4.64 -16.36 -38.78
N PHE A 11 4.41 -16.76 -37.54
CA PHE A 11 5.04 -16.16 -36.37
C PHE A 11 6.57 -16.16 -36.47
N TYR A 12 7.17 -17.21 -37.05
CA TYR A 12 8.60 -17.26 -37.34
C TYR A 12 9.10 -16.05 -38.16
N GLN A 13 8.38 -15.69 -39.22
CA GLN A 13 8.76 -14.55 -40.05
C GLN A 13 8.61 -13.23 -39.30
N LEU A 14 7.49 -13.04 -38.58
CA LEU A 14 7.24 -11.83 -37.80
C LEU A 14 8.27 -11.65 -36.68
N PHE A 15 8.64 -12.74 -36.01
CA PHE A 15 9.68 -12.76 -34.98
C PHE A 15 11.02 -12.24 -35.52
N TYR A 16 11.50 -12.80 -36.63
CA TYR A 16 12.78 -12.37 -37.18
C TYR A 16 12.75 -10.97 -37.79
N ILE A 17 11.64 -10.56 -38.39
CA ILE A 17 11.45 -9.18 -38.85
C ILE A 17 11.61 -8.22 -37.66
N PHE A 18 10.93 -8.47 -36.54
CA PHE A 18 11.03 -7.64 -35.35
C PHE A 18 12.48 -7.52 -34.83
N PHE A 19 13.17 -8.65 -34.65
CA PHE A 19 14.52 -8.66 -34.08
C PHE A 19 15.57 -8.08 -35.04
N LEU A 20 15.49 -8.36 -36.34
CA LEU A 20 16.42 -7.81 -37.32
C LEU A 20 16.28 -6.30 -37.46
N TYR A 21 15.05 -5.76 -37.53
CA TYR A 21 14.86 -4.31 -37.55
C TYR A 21 15.23 -3.65 -36.22
N GLY A 22 14.95 -4.29 -35.09
CA GLY A 22 15.39 -3.80 -33.79
C GLY A 22 16.91 -3.71 -33.69
N PHE A 23 17.63 -4.67 -34.27
CA PHE A 23 19.09 -4.69 -34.34
C PHE A 23 19.66 -3.67 -35.34
N ILE A 24 19.08 -3.55 -36.54
CA ILE A 24 19.47 -2.54 -37.53
C ILE A 24 19.26 -1.13 -36.98
N GLY A 25 18.10 -0.88 -36.35
CA GLY A 25 17.82 0.38 -35.67
C GLY A 25 18.83 0.67 -34.57
N TRP A 26 19.22 -0.33 -33.79
CA TRP A 26 20.29 -0.21 -32.79
C TRP A 26 21.63 0.19 -33.39
N ILE A 27 22.05 -0.42 -34.51
CA ILE A 27 23.30 -0.05 -35.22
C ILE A 27 23.22 1.41 -35.67
N TYR A 28 22.16 1.79 -36.37
CA TYR A 28 21.97 3.13 -36.90
C TYR A 28 22.08 4.19 -35.78
N GLU A 29 21.28 4.04 -34.72
CA GLU A 29 21.22 5.01 -33.63
C GLU A 29 22.50 5.04 -32.78
N SER A 30 23.10 3.87 -32.49
CA SER A 30 24.34 3.78 -31.72
C SER A 30 25.51 4.39 -32.47
N CYS A 31 25.64 4.13 -33.78
CA CYS A 31 26.69 4.72 -34.62
C CYS A 31 26.51 6.23 -34.74
N PHE A 32 25.30 6.70 -35.07
CA PHE A 32 25.01 8.12 -35.24
C PHE A 32 25.32 8.94 -33.98
N VAL A 33 24.88 8.47 -32.81
CA VAL A 33 25.14 9.16 -31.54
C VAL A 33 26.61 9.04 -31.12
N SER A 34 27.25 7.90 -31.37
CA SER A 34 28.68 7.71 -31.05
C SER A 34 29.58 8.66 -31.85
N ILE A 35 29.29 8.84 -33.15
CA ILE A 35 29.99 9.80 -34.01
C ILE A 35 29.80 11.22 -33.48
N LYS A 36 28.56 11.64 -33.19
CA LYS A 36 28.26 12.97 -32.65
C LYS A 36 28.92 13.23 -31.28
N LYS A 37 29.14 12.19 -30.47
CA LYS A 37 29.74 12.29 -29.13
C LYS A 37 31.24 12.01 -29.08
N LYS A 38 31.85 11.56 -30.19
CA LYS A 38 33.25 11.09 -30.26
C LYS A 38 33.59 10.04 -29.19
N SER A 39 32.61 9.22 -28.81
CA SER A 39 32.77 8.18 -27.80
C SER A 39 31.74 7.09 -28.03
N TRP A 40 32.06 5.83 -27.73
CA TRP A 40 31.10 4.74 -27.86
C TRP A 40 29.85 4.97 -26.98
N VAL A 41 28.69 4.98 -27.61
CA VAL A 41 27.37 5.09 -26.97
C VAL A 41 26.51 3.91 -27.40
N ASN A 42 26.25 3.00 -26.45
CA ASN A 42 25.22 1.99 -26.61
C ASN A 42 23.84 2.65 -26.48
N ARG A 43 23.11 2.75 -27.59
CA ARG A 43 21.84 3.46 -27.72
C ARG A 43 20.65 2.50 -27.57
N GLY A 44 19.45 3.04 -27.32
CA GLY A 44 18.24 2.24 -27.04
C GLY A 44 17.91 2.14 -25.56
N PHE A 45 16.69 1.73 -25.20
CA PHE A 45 16.30 1.57 -23.80
C PHE A 45 17.00 0.36 -23.15
N LEU A 46 16.95 -0.78 -23.82
CA LEU A 46 17.54 -2.07 -23.40
C LEU A 46 19.08 -2.05 -23.42
N ASN A 47 19.74 -3.00 -22.72
CA ASN A 47 21.21 -3.09 -22.72
C ASN A 47 21.76 -3.86 -23.90
N GLY A 48 21.01 -4.84 -24.38
CA GLY A 48 21.28 -5.63 -25.56
C GLY A 48 21.11 -4.82 -26.84
N PRO A 49 21.60 -5.34 -27.98
CA PRO A 49 21.67 -4.61 -29.24
C PRO A 49 20.33 -4.59 -29.97
N VAL A 50 19.23 -4.25 -29.29
CA VAL A 50 17.89 -4.24 -29.88
C VAL A 50 17.16 -3.00 -29.41
N ILE A 51 16.64 -2.21 -30.34
CA ILE A 51 15.70 -1.13 -30.03
C ILE A 51 14.29 -1.59 -30.40
N PRO A 52 13.44 -1.97 -29.41
CA PRO A 52 12.10 -2.49 -29.67
C PRO A 52 11.20 -1.54 -30.46
N LEU A 53 11.42 -0.22 -30.34
CA LEU A 53 10.67 0.79 -31.08
C LEU A 53 10.87 0.65 -32.59
N TYR A 54 12.10 0.40 -33.04
CA TYR A 54 12.40 0.16 -34.46
C TYR A 54 11.84 -1.18 -34.92
N GLY A 55 12.00 -2.24 -34.12
CA GLY A 55 11.43 -3.55 -34.42
C GLY A 55 9.91 -3.53 -34.57
N GLY A 56 9.22 -2.88 -33.63
CA GLY A 56 7.76 -2.75 -33.65
C GLY A 56 7.26 -1.81 -34.75
N GLY A 57 7.91 -0.66 -34.94
CA GLY A 57 7.55 0.28 -36.00
C GLY A 57 7.69 -0.32 -37.40
N ALA A 58 8.82 -0.97 -37.67
CA ALA A 58 9.06 -1.66 -38.92
C ALA A 58 8.07 -2.81 -39.16
N LEU A 59 7.79 -3.61 -38.12
CA LEU A 59 6.83 -4.70 -38.20
C LEU A 59 5.42 -4.19 -38.53
N LEU A 60 4.98 -3.10 -37.91
CA LEU A 60 3.69 -2.49 -38.21
C LEU A 60 3.65 -1.95 -39.65
N ILE A 61 4.67 -1.22 -40.09
CA ILE A 61 4.75 -0.71 -41.47
C ILE A 61 4.70 -1.89 -42.47
N TYR A 62 5.44 -2.97 -42.21
CA TYR A 62 5.39 -4.19 -43.01
C TYR A 62 3.99 -4.80 -43.05
N LEU A 63 3.34 -4.99 -41.89
CA LEU A 63 2.02 -5.63 -41.82
C LEU A 63 0.93 -4.82 -42.55
N PHE A 64 0.98 -3.49 -42.50
CA PHE A 64 -0.04 -2.65 -43.10
C PHE A 64 0.22 -2.30 -44.58
N PHE A 65 1.49 -2.17 -44.99
CA PHE A 65 1.83 -1.57 -46.28
C PHE A 65 2.62 -2.48 -47.23
N TRP A 66 3.00 -3.70 -46.84
CA TRP A 66 3.75 -4.61 -47.71
C TRP A 66 3.09 -4.87 -49.08
N ASP A 67 1.77 -5.10 -49.06
CA ASP A 67 0.98 -5.34 -50.27
C ASP A 67 0.74 -4.05 -51.08
N TYR A 68 0.96 -2.88 -50.48
CA TYR A 68 0.77 -1.55 -51.08
C TYR A 68 2.09 -0.81 -51.34
N ARG A 69 3.25 -1.48 -51.26
CA ARG A 69 4.58 -0.85 -51.30
C ARG A 69 4.87 -0.04 -52.58
N GLU A 70 4.20 -0.37 -53.68
CA GLU A 70 4.30 0.34 -54.97
C GLU A 70 3.53 1.67 -54.96
N GLN A 71 2.59 1.87 -54.03
CA GLN A 71 1.84 3.12 -53.86
C GLN A 71 2.61 4.07 -52.94
N TRP A 72 3.64 4.72 -53.47
CA TRP A 72 4.61 5.47 -52.66
C TRP A 72 3.99 6.58 -51.81
N LEU A 73 2.96 7.28 -52.31
CA LEU A 73 2.26 8.32 -51.54
C LEU A 73 1.53 7.72 -50.33
N LEU A 74 0.84 6.59 -50.51
CA LEU A 74 0.14 5.90 -49.42
C LEU A 74 1.13 5.40 -48.36
N VAL A 75 2.24 4.80 -48.80
CA VAL A 75 3.31 4.33 -47.92
C VAL A 75 4.00 5.48 -47.19
N PHE A 76 4.25 6.60 -47.87
CA PHE A 76 4.87 7.77 -47.26
C PHE A 76 4.01 8.34 -46.15
N PHE A 77 2.76 8.72 -46.45
CA PHE A 77 1.89 9.36 -45.47
C PHE A 77 1.41 8.37 -44.40
N GLY A 78 1.07 7.14 -44.79
CA GLY A 78 0.67 6.09 -43.87
C GLY A 78 1.80 5.64 -42.95
N GLY A 79 3.01 5.48 -43.48
CA GLY A 79 4.22 5.16 -42.70
C GLY A 79 4.62 6.29 -41.76
N ALA A 80 4.60 7.53 -42.24
CA ALA A 80 4.83 8.72 -41.42
C ALA A 80 3.85 8.78 -40.25
N LEU A 81 2.55 8.62 -40.51
CA LEU A 81 1.51 8.64 -39.48
C LEU A 81 1.71 7.51 -38.46
N LEU A 82 1.88 6.28 -38.92
CA LEU A 82 1.95 5.10 -38.06
C LEU A 82 3.20 5.12 -37.16
N ALA A 83 4.37 5.48 -37.70
CA ALA A 83 5.59 5.65 -36.93
C ALA A 83 5.47 6.78 -35.91
N THR A 84 4.88 7.91 -36.31
CA THR A 84 4.69 9.08 -35.44
C THR A 84 3.74 8.78 -34.28
N VAL A 85 2.64 8.07 -34.53
CA VAL A 85 1.71 7.63 -33.49
C VAL A 85 2.40 6.68 -32.52
N LEU A 86 3.15 5.70 -33.02
CA LEU A 86 3.90 4.77 -32.20
C LEU A 86 4.94 5.49 -31.33
N GLU A 87 5.68 6.44 -31.90
CA GLU A 87 6.68 7.25 -31.19
C GLU A 87 6.02 8.09 -30.08
N TYR A 88 4.89 8.74 -30.37
CA TYR A 88 4.15 9.53 -29.39
C TYR A 88 3.63 8.67 -28.23
N ILE A 89 2.97 7.54 -28.54
CA ILE A 89 2.44 6.61 -27.54
C ILE A 89 3.59 6.05 -26.70
N THR A 90 4.68 5.62 -27.33
CA THR A 90 5.85 5.09 -26.61
C THR A 90 6.42 6.13 -25.66
N SER A 91 6.61 7.37 -26.13
CA SER A 91 7.07 8.49 -25.31
C SER A 91 6.14 8.74 -24.12
N TRP A 92 4.81 8.74 -24.34
CA TRP A 92 3.81 8.97 -23.31
C TRP A 92 3.78 7.85 -22.27
N VAL A 93 3.76 6.59 -22.71
CA VAL A 93 3.78 5.41 -21.83
C VAL A 93 5.06 5.40 -20.99
N MET A 94 6.22 5.60 -21.61
CA MET A 94 7.49 5.63 -20.88
C MET A 94 7.55 6.77 -19.87
N GLU A 95 7.01 7.95 -20.18
CA GLU A 95 6.96 9.07 -19.23
C GLU A 95 5.98 8.80 -18.06
N LYS A 96 4.86 8.11 -18.30
CA LYS A 96 3.92 7.74 -17.24
C LYS A 96 4.48 6.67 -16.31
N ILE A 97 5.21 5.70 -16.85
CA ILE A 97 5.78 4.59 -16.06
C ILE A 97 7.05 5.03 -15.31
N PHE A 98 7.93 5.79 -15.96
CA PHE A 98 9.26 6.09 -15.42
C PHE A 98 9.46 7.54 -15.00
N HIS A 99 8.46 8.42 -15.17
CA HIS A 99 8.57 9.87 -14.91
C HIS A 99 9.71 10.57 -15.67
N MET A 100 10.12 9.97 -16.80
CA MET A 100 11.25 10.41 -17.60
C MET A 100 10.85 10.48 -19.08
N ARG A 101 11.29 11.55 -19.74
CA ARG A 101 11.15 11.71 -21.18
C ARG A 101 12.49 11.48 -21.86
N TRP A 102 12.55 10.43 -22.67
CA TRP A 102 13.79 9.87 -23.22
C TRP A 102 14.38 10.66 -24.39
N TRP A 103 13.54 11.34 -25.15
CA TRP A 103 13.92 12.27 -26.21
C TRP A 103 13.03 13.52 -26.15
N ASP A 104 13.51 14.62 -26.73
CA ASP A 104 12.82 15.91 -26.64
C ASP A 104 12.98 16.71 -27.93
N TYR A 105 11.84 16.98 -28.59
CA TYR A 105 11.74 17.78 -29.80
C TYR A 105 11.29 19.23 -29.55
N THR A 106 11.27 19.71 -28.30
CA THR A 106 10.83 21.09 -27.97
C THR A 106 11.56 22.18 -28.76
N ARG A 107 12.77 21.90 -29.27
CA ARG A 107 13.56 22.86 -30.08
C ARG A 107 13.20 22.88 -31.57
N TYR A 108 12.35 21.97 -32.04
CA TYR A 108 11.98 21.82 -33.44
C TYR A 108 10.62 22.46 -33.72
N ARG A 109 10.44 23.03 -34.92
CA ARG A 109 9.16 23.63 -35.32
C ARG A 109 8.08 22.54 -35.47
N PHE A 110 6.82 22.91 -35.23
CA PHE A 110 5.67 22.00 -35.31
C PHE A 110 5.81 20.75 -34.44
N HIS A 111 6.34 20.92 -33.22
CA HIS A 111 6.41 19.83 -32.25
C HIS A 111 5.07 19.62 -31.54
N LEU A 112 4.75 18.39 -31.15
CA LEU A 112 3.60 18.11 -30.27
C LEU A 112 4.10 17.70 -28.88
N ASN A 113 3.89 18.55 -27.88
CA ASN A 113 4.33 18.36 -26.49
C ASN A 113 5.84 18.03 -26.32
N GLY A 114 6.67 18.34 -27.33
CA GLY A 114 8.07 17.94 -27.40
C GLY A 114 8.31 16.44 -27.58
N ARG A 115 7.29 15.65 -27.94
CA ARG A 115 7.39 14.18 -28.11
C ARG A 115 7.68 13.73 -29.53
N ILE A 116 7.18 14.49 -30.50
CA ILE A 116 7.31 14.31 -31.95
C ILE A 116 7.42 15.69 -32.61
N CYS A 117 7.92 15.75 -33.83
CA CYS A 117 7.87 16.94 -34.69
C CYS A 117 7.62 16.56 -36.14
N LEU A 118 7.09 17.51 -36.91
CA LEU A 118 6.75 17.29 -38.32
C LEU A 118 7.95 16.82 -39.17
N GLU A 119 9.14 17.39 -38.93
CA GLU A 119 10.37 17.02 -39.65
C GLU A 119 10.72 15.54 -39.46
N ALA A 120 10.67 15.04 -38.22
CA ALA A 120 10.91 13.63 -37.92
C ALA A 120 9.80 12.74 -38.52
N SER A 121 8.55 13.17 -38.46
CA SER A 121 7.41 12.45 -39.07
C SER A 121 7.57 12.27 -40.58
N LEU A 122 8.00 13.32 -41.29
CA LEU A 122 8.24 13.25 -42.74
C LEU A 122 9.44 12.34 -43.07
N LEU A 123 10.49 12.36 -42.24
CA LEU A 123 11.61 11.44 -42.36
C LEU A 123 11.15 9.98 -42.19
N TRP A 124 10.23 9.71 -41.26
CA TRP A 124 9.65 8.38 -41.10
C TRP A 124 8.86 7.92 -42.32
N GLY A 125 8.17 8.83 -43.03
CA GLY A 125 7.50 8.53 -44.30
C GLY A 125 8.49 8.11 -45.39
N ALA A 126 9.58 8.86 -45.57
CA ALA A 126 10.64 8.51 -46.52
C ALA A 126 11.31 7.17 -46.15
N MET A 127 11.56 6.97 -44.85
CA MET A 127 12.11 5.73 -44.33
C MET A 127 11.17 4.53 -44.53
N ALA A 128 9.86 4.72 -44.49
CA ALA A 128 8.91 3.64 -44.75
C ALA A 128 8.99 3.12 -46.20
N ILE A 129 9.15 4.02 -47.18
CA ILE A 129 9.39 3.64 -48.58
C ILE A 129 10.71 2.87 -48.70
N LEU A 130 11.80 3.41 -48.15
CA LEU A 130 13.11 2.75 -48.17
C LEU A 130 13.07 1.37 -47.51
N LEU A 131 12.37 1.29 -46.37
CA LEU A 131 12.21 0.06 -45.61
C LEU A 131 11.53 -1.02 -46.45
N LEU A 132 10.37 -0.73 -47.07
CA LEU A 132 9.62 -1.73 -47.81
C LEU A 132 10.25 -2.12 -49.15
N ASN A 133 10.85 -1.16 -49.86
CA ASN A 133 11.34 -1.38 -51.21
C ASN A 133 12.81 -1.81 -51.27
N VAL A 134 13.62 -1.50 -50.25
CA VAL A 134 15.06 -1.81 -50.25
C VAL A 134 15.45 -2.73 -49.10
N ILE A 135 15.05 -2.42 -47.86
CA ILE A 135 15.54 -3.15 -46.68
C ILE A 135 14.81 -4.49 -46.48
N GLN A 136 13.48 -4.50 -46.64
CA GLN A 136 12.63 -5.66 -46.40
C GLN A 136 12.92 -6.84 -47.35
N PRO A 137 13.17 -6.65 -48.67
CA PRO A 137 13.60 -7.74 -49.54
C PRO A 137 14.89 -8.41 -49.05
N GLY A 138 15.86 -7.62 -48.57
CA GLY A 138 17.09 -8.13 -47.96
C GLY A 138 16.85 -8.91 -46.67
N ILE A 139 15.97 -8.42 -45.80
CA ILE A 139 15.57 -9.13 -44.57
C ILE A 139 14.88 -10.46 -44.90
N ASN A 140 13.97 -10.47 -45.88
CA ASN A 140 13.31 -11.70 -46.32
C ASN A 140 14.35 -12.71 -46.85
N TYR A 141 15.33 -12.26 -47.63
CA TYR A 141 16.42 -13.10 -48.10
C TYR A 141 17.24 -13.69 -46.94
N ILE A 142 17.59 -12.89 -45.93
CA ILE A 142 18.29 -13.36 -44.73
C ILE A 142 17.46 -14.43 -44.00
N ILE A 143 16.18 -14.19 -43.76
CA ILE A 143 15.29 -15.12 -43.04
C ILE A 143 15.18 -16.46 -43.79
N LEU A 144 15.07 -16.42 -45.12
CA LEU A 144 14.97 -17.61 -45.96
C LEU A 144 16.27 -18.43 -45.99
N LYS A 145 17.43 -17.81 -45.78
CA LYS A 145 18.73 -18.49 -45.74
C LYS A 145 19.01 -19.18 -44.40
N ILE A 146 18.29 -18.85 -43.34
CA ILE A 146 18.46 -19.49 -42.03
C ILE A 146 17.79 -20.88 -42.08
N PRO A 147 18.52 -21.99 -41.88
CA PRO A 147 17.92 -23.31 -41.78
C PRO A 147 16.87 -23.32 -40.67
N ARG A 148 15.64 -23.79 -40.96
CA ARG A 148 14.49 -23.66 -40.05
C ARG A 148 14.79 -24.14 -38.63
N LYS A 149 15.40 -25.33 -38.47
CA LYS A 149 15.80 -25.87 -37.16
C LYS A 149 16.76 -24.95 -36.40
N MET A 150 17.75 -24.38 -37.09
CA MET A 150 18.72 -23.46 -36.48
C MET A 150 18.06 -22.13 -36.10
N GLY A 151 17.13 -21.65 -36.92
CA GLY A 151 16.33 -20.48 -36.58
C GLY A 151 15.47 -20.73 -35.33
N GLU A 152 14.74 -21.84 -35.26
CA GLU A 152 13.93 -22.13 -34.07
C GLU A 152 14.78 -22.22 -32.78
N ILE A 153 15.95 -22.87 -32.85
CA ILE A 153 16.92 -22.92 -31.74
C ILE A 153 17.39 -21.51 -31.35
N ALA A 154 17.79 -20.69 -32.32
CA ALA A 154 18.21 -19.31 -32.08
C ALA A 154 17.06 -18.49 -31.46
N GLY A 155 15.83 -18.67 -31.93
CA GLY A 155 14.63 -18.04 -31.36
C GLY A 155 14.43 -18.40 -29.89
N TYR A 156 14.58 -19.69 -29.53
CA TYR A 156 14.48 -20.13 -28.14
C TYR A 156 15.58 -19.59 -27.22
N VAL A 157 16.73 -19.17 -27.76
CA VAL A 157 17.80 -18.51 -27.00
C VAL A 157 17.58 -16.99 -26.92
N ILE A 158 17.19 -16.37 -28.04
CA ILE A 158 16.95 -14.91 -28.12
C ILE A 158 15.81 -14.49 -27.20
N ILE A 159 14.72 -15.26 -27.14
CA ILE A 159 13.53 -14.91 -26.33
C ILE A 159 13.88 -14.73 -24.83
N PRO A 160 14.48 -15.71 -24.14
CA PRO A 160 14.86 -15.55 -22.72
C PRO A 160 15.85 -14.41 -22.48
N ILE A 161 16.84 -14.22 -23.36
CA ILE A 161 17.83 -13.13 -23.23
C ILE A 161 17.14 -11.78 -23.33
N PHE A 162 16.28 -11.60 -24.35
CA PHE A 162 15.54 -10.37 -24.57
C PHE A 162 14.58 -10.07 -23.42
N LEU A 163 13.85 -11.08 -22.93
CA LEU A 163 12.97 -10.93 -21.77
C LEU A 163 13.74 -10.56 -20.50
N THR A 164 14.88 -11.21 -20.26
CA THR A 164 15.76 -10.91 -19.12
C THR A 164 16.24 -9.46 -19.19
N ASP A 165 16.66 -8.99 -20.36
CA ASP A 165 17.14 -7.61 -20.52
C ASP A 165 16.01 -6.58 -20.36
N ILE A 166 14.80 -6.85 -20.86
CA ILE A 166 13.60 -6.03 -20.57
C ILE A 166 13.38 -5.92 -19.07
N ILE A 167 13.37 -7.05 -18.36
CA ILE A 167 13.12 -7.09 -16.91
C ILE A 167 14.22 -6.31 -16.18
N VAL A 168 15.49 -6.62 -16.45
CA VAL A 168 16.64 -5.99 -15.80
C VAL A 168 16.64 -4.48 -16.06
N THR A 169 16.49 -4.06 -17.31
CA THR A 169 16.48 -2.64 -17.69
C THR A 169 15.32 -1.89 -17.04
N THR A 170 14.13 -2.47 -17.02
CA THR A 170 12.95 -1.88 -16.39
C THR A 170 13.15 -1.71 -14.88
N VAL A 171 13.61 -2.76 -14.19
CA VAL A 171 13.89 -2.72 -12.74
C VAL A 171 14.90 -1.62 -12.41
N TYR A 172 15.97 -1.50 -13.19
CA TYR A 172 16.98 -0.49 -12.93
C TYR A 172 16.55 0.92 -13.33
N THR A 173 15.65 1.08 -14.30
CA THR A 173 15.07 2.37 -14.64
C THR A 173 14.15 2.88 -13.51
N VAL A 174 13.35 1.99 -12.91
CA VAL A 174 12.54 2.33 -11.71
C VAL A 174 13.45 2.71 -10.54
N LYS A 175 14.53 1.95 -10.30
CA LYS A 175 15.53 2.31 -9.27
C LYS A 175 16.21 3.65 -9.57
N PHE A 176 16.37 4.00 -10.84
CA PHE A 176 16.92 5.28 -11.24
C PHE A 176 15.96 6.44 -10.91
N ASP A 177 14.64 6.27 -11.11
CA ASP A 177 13.65 7.24 -10.68
C ASP A 177 13.65 7.44 -9.15
N GLN A 178 13.69 6.34 -8.39
CA GLN A 178 13.81 6.39 -6.93
C GLN A 178 15.08 7.12 -6.48
N LEU A 179 16.21 6.88 -7.15
CA LEU A 179 17.47 7.57 -6.87
C LEU A 179 17.34 9.08 -7.12
N LEU A 180 16.68 9.49 -8.21
CA LEU A 180 16.40 10.89 -8.53
C LEU A 180 15.44 11.52 -7.51
N ALA A 181 14.42 10.79 -7.07
CA ALA A 181 13.51 11.24 -6.02
C ALA A 181 14.24 11.46 -4.68
N LYS A 182 15.15 10.55 -4.29
CA LYS A 182 15.98 10.70 -3.10
C LYS A 182 16.90 11.92 -3.19
N ALA A 183 17.55 12.13 -4.35
CA ALA A 183 18.38 13.31 -4.58
C ALA A 183 17.56 14.62 -4.53
N GLN A 184 16.37 14.64 -5.13
CA GLN A 184 15.49 15.81 -5.10
C GLN A 184 14.99 16.11 -3.69
N LYS A 185 14.63 15.07 -2.92
CA LYS A 185 14.24 15.22 -1.50
C LYS A 185 15.40 15.79 -0.69
N LEU A 186 16.60 15.23 -0.81
CA LEU A 186 17.79 15.75 -0.14
C LEU A 186 18.03 17.23 -0.46
N ARG A 187 17.91 17.61 -1.73
CA ARG A 187 18.02 19.01 -2.16
C ARG A 187 16.98 19.91 -1.49
N ARG A 188 15.72 19.48 -1.45
CA ARG A 188 14.64 20.26 -0.82
C ARG A 188 14.85 20.38 0.68
N ASP A 189 15.13 19.28 1.37
CA ASP A 189 15.36 19.27 2.82
C ASP A 189 16.52 20.20 3.20
N MET A 190 17.59 20.19 2.40
CA MET A 190 18.72 21.09 2.59
C MET A 190 18.35 22.55 2.28
N GLN A 191 17.59 22.83 1.23
CA GLN A 191 17.09 24.19 0.95
C GLN A 191 16.21 24.73 2.08
N GLU A 192 15.30 23.91 2.61
CA GLU A 192 14.40 24.30 3.70
C GLU A 192 15.16 24.56 5.00
N TYR A 193 16.14 23.71 5.33
CA TYR A 193 17.02 23.93 6.47
C TYR A 193 17.85 25.21 6.32
N LEU A 194 18.44 25.44 5.15
CA LEU A 194 19.23 26.64 4.93
C LEU A 194 18.37 27.91 4.99
N VAL A 195 17.15 27.89 4.47
CA VAL A 195 16.21 29.03 4.55
C VAL A 195 15.71 29.29 5.98
N SER A 196 15.72 28.28 6.87
CA SER A 196 15.35 28.46 8.27
C SER A 196 16.46 29.11 9.10
N MET A 197 17.73 28.92 8.71
CA MET A 197 18.84 29.67 9.28
C MET A 197 18.67 31.15 8.88
N LYS A 198 18.63 32.11 9.80
CA LYS A 198 18.43 33.54 9.45
C LYS A 198 19.71 34.21 8.90
N LEU A 199 20.37 33.63 7.87
CA LEU A 199 21.67 34.15 7.37
C LEU A 199 21.55 35.29 6.35
N TYR A 200 20.37 35.57 5.77
CA TYR A 200 20.14 36.64 4.78
C TYR A 200 18.92 37.51 5.18
N GLU A 201 18.84 38.73 4.61
CA GLU A 201 17.81 39.73 4.93
C GLU A 201 16.40 39.35 4.44
N THR A 202 16.28 38.60 3.33
CA THR A 202 14.98 38.14 2.82
C THR A 202 15.00 36.66 2.39
N LYS A 203 13.92 35.92 2.71
CA LYS A 203 13.77 34.48 2.36
C LYS A 203 13.74 34.24 0.85
N GLU A 204 13.24 35.19 0.08
CA GLU A 204 13.00 35.03 -1.36
C GLU A 204 14.29 35.16 -2.17
N GLU A 205 15.14 36.12 -1.82
CA GLU A 205 16.44 36.34 -2.47
C GLU A 205 17.36 35.13 -2.30
N TRP A 206 17.34 34.52 -1.11
CA TRP A 206 18.14 33.35 -0.81
C TRP A 206 17.62 32.07 -1.46
N LYS A 207 16.30 31.86 -1.48
CA LYS A 207 15.68 30.74 -2.21
C LYS A 207 16.02 30.81 -3.70
N LYS A 208 16.04 32.02 -4.28
CA LYS A 208 16.46 32.24 -5.67
C LYS A 208 17.92 31.87 -5.88
N LYS A 209 18.83 32.30 -4.99
CA LYS A 209 20.28 31.96 -5.04
C LYS A 209 20.53 30.45 -4.94
N LEU A 210 19.93 29.79 -3.95
CA LEU A 210 20.07 28.33 -3.72
C LEU A 210 19.44 27.48 -4.83
N SER A 211 18.39 27.97 -5.49
CA SER A 211 17.73 27.24 -6.57
C SER A 211 18.63 26.98 -7.78
N GLY A 212 19.61 27.88 -8.03
CA GLY A 212 20.57 27.78 -9.13
C GLY A 212 21.83 26.95 -8.83
N LEU A 213 22.14 26.73 -7.55
CA LEU A 213 23.35 26.01 -7.12
C LEU A 213 23.14 24.50 -7.14
N ARG A 214 24.20 23.73 -7.40
CA ARG A 214 24.19 22.25 -7.25
C ARG A 214 24.28 21.87 -5.77
N LEU A 215 23.94 20.63 -5.41
CA LEU A 215 24.03 20.17 -4.01
C LEU A 215 25.40 20.48 -3.39
N THR A 216 26.49 20.15 -4.08
CA THR A 216 27.87 20.47 -3.64
C THR A 216 28.15 21.96 -3.55
N GLY A 217 27.64 22.75 -4.50
CA GLY A 217 27.79 24.20 -4.48
C GLY A 217 27.00 24.87 -3.36
N MET A 218 25.85 24.31 -2.98
CA MET A 218 25.10 24.77 -1.81
C MET A 218 25.86 24.50 -0.51
N PHE A 219 26.55 23.35 -0.39
CA PHE A 219 27.42 23.08 0.76
C PHE A 219 28.53 24.12 0.89
N THR A 220 29.23 24.43 -0.20
CA THR A 220 30.33 25.41 -0.22
C THR A 220 29.85 26.83 0.08
N GLU A 221 28.78 27.27 -0.58
CA GLU A 221 28.21 28.63 -0.41
C GLU A 221 27.81 28.91 1.04
N VAL A 222 27.23 27.91 1.71
CA VAL A 222 26.80 28.04 3.10
C VAL A 222 28.00 28.16 4.02
N LYS A 223 29.03 27.33 3.82
CA LYS A 223 30.26 27.38 4.60
C LYS A 223 30.98 28.74 4.44
N GLU A 224 31.13 29.22 3.20
CA GLU A 224 31.74 30.52 2.93
C GLU A 224 30.92 31.69 3.50
N THR A 225 29.59 31.63 3.42
CA THR A 225 28.72 32.68 4.00
C THR A 225 28.82 32.71 5.53
N LEU A 226 28.97 31.54 6.17
CA LEU A 226 29.16 31.42 7.61
C LEU A 226 30.55 31.92 8.04
N ASP A 227 31.61 31.54 7.32
CA ASP A 227 32.99 31.96 7.60
C ASP A 227 33.16 33.48 7.49
N VAL A 228 32.56 34.13 6.48
CA VAL A 228 32.69 35.58 6.25
C VAL A 228 31.92 36.43 7.26
N ARG A 229 30.75 35.96 7.76
CA ARG A 229 29.87 36.77 8.61
C ARG A 229 30.08 36.62 10.12
N MET A 230 30.80 35.60 10.61
CA MET A 230 30.56 35.09 11.98
C MET A 230 31.78 34.95 12.91
N HIS A 231 32.97 35.51 12.59
CA HIS A 231 34.16 35.27 13.43
C HIS A 231 34.15 35.89 14.86
N HIS A 232 33.09 36.59 15.30
CA HIS A 232 33.09 37.33 16.57
C HIS A 232 31.88 37.14 17.54
N SER A 233 30.97 36.18 17.34
CA SER A 233 29.78 36.02 18.22
C SER A 233 29.79 34.76 19.11
N LYS A 234 29.69 34.94 20.45
CA LYS A 234 29.58 33.85 21.44
C LYS A 234 28.31 33.01 21.31
N VAL A 235 27.21 33.59 20.81
CA VAL A 235 25.93 32.88 20.60
C VAL A 235 26.09 31.80 19.52
N TYR A 236 27.01 32.01 18.57
CA TYR A 236 27.18 31.13 17.42
C TYR A 236 27.99 29.87 17.73
N GLN A 237 28.95 29.93 18.67
CA GLN A 237 29.67 28.74 19.15
C GLN A 237 28.74 27.70 19.79
N ALA A 238 27.56 28.10 20.28
CA ALA A 238 26.53 27.19 20.79
C ALA A 238 25.67 26.53 19.70
N TYR A 239 25.52 27.15 18.51
CA TYR A 239 24.74 26.62 17.38
C TYR A 239 25.56 25.77 16.40
N MET A 240 26.89 25.95 16.39
CA MET A 240 27.77 25.25 15.46
C MET A 240 27.68 23.72 15.56
N PRO A 241 27.60 23.09 16.75
CA PRO A 241 27.50 21.64 16.85
C PRO A 241 26.23 21.06 16.19
N GLU A 242 25.09 21.74 16.32
CA GLU A 242 23.82 21.32 15.70
C GLU A 242 23.86 21.50 14.18
N PHE A 243 24.43 22.60 13.71
CA PHE A 243 24.65 22.84 12.29
C PHE A 243 25.57 21.79 11.67
N ASP A 244 26.71 21.53 12.28
CA ASP A 244 27.65 20.50 11.85
C ASP A 244 26.98 19.12 11.83
N ALA A 245 26.20 18.77 12.86
CA ALA A 245 25.41 17.53 12.88
C ALA A 245 24.45 17.42 11.68
N ARG A 246 23.66 18.46 11.42
CA ARG A 246 22.73 18.50 10.28
C ARG A 246 23.43 18.46 8.93
N MET A 247 24.53 19.17 8.79
CA MET A 247 25.32 19.16 7.56
C MET A 247 25.97 17.80 7.35
N GLY A 248 26.50 17.17 8.40
CA GLY A 248 26.98 15.79 8.40
C GLY A 248 25.93 14.79 7.94
N GLU A 249 24.68 14.92 8.39
CA GLU A 249 23.54 14.10 7.94
C GLU A 249 23.28 14.27 6.43
N PHE A 250 23.21 15.51 5.94
CA PHE A 250 22.99 15.77 4.52
C PHE A 250 24.14 15.24 3.66
N LEU A 251 25.38 15.32 4.14
CA LEU A 251 26.56 14.79 3.46
C LEU A 251 26.55 13.27 3.42
N HIS A 252 26.20 12.61 4.51
CA HIS A 252 26.04 11.16 4.55
C HIS A 252 24.97 10.68 3.56
N ARG A 253 23.78 11.31 3.61
CA ARG A 253 22.69 11.05 2.65
C ARG A 253 23.12 11.31 1.21
N TYR A 254 23.92 12.35 0.97
CA TYR A 254 24.50 12.62 -0.35
C TYR A 254 25.45 11.51 -0.78
N GLN A 255 26.35 11.03 0.09
CA GLN A 255 27.32 9.97 -0.20
C GLN A 255 26.65 8.63 -0.55
N GLU A 256 25.54 8.30 0.12
CA GLU A 256 24.75 7.09 -0.14
C GLU A 256 24.14 7.02 -1.56
N LEU A 257 23.94 8.17 -2.23
CA LEU A 257 23.36 8.22 -3.59
C LEU A 257 24.31 7.60 -4.64
N LYS A 258 24.27 6.27 -4.82
CA LYS A 258 25.15 5.56 -5.77
C LYS A 258 24.41 5.19 -7.06
N ALA A 259 24.83 5.77 -8.17
CA ALA A 259 24.37 5.37 -9.50
C ALA A 259 25.07 4.08 -9.96
N LYS A 260 24.30 3.10 -10.45
CA LYS A 260 24.84 1.85 -10.99
C LYS A 260 25.28 2.01 -12.45
N LYS A 261 26.09 1.07 -12.96
CA LYS A 261 26.59 1.06 -14.35
C LYS A 261 25.48 1.27 -15.39
N ILE A 262 24.33 0.63 -15.19
CA ILE A 262 23.15 0.77 -16.07
C ILE A 262 22.51 2.17 -16.02
N HIS A 263 22.49 2.85 -14.87
CA HIS A 263 22.02 4.24 -14.79
C HIS A 263 22.96 5.17 -15.57
N ILE A 264 24.28 4.94 -15.44
CA ILE A 264 25.31 5.70 -16.17
C ILE A 264 25.14 5.48 -17.68
N ARG A 265 24.91 4.23 -18.09
CA ARG A 265 24.61 3.87 -19.49
C ARG A 265 23.33 4.55 -19.97
N LEU A 266 22.26 4.50 -19.16
CA LEU A 266 21.07 5.37 -19.15
C LEU A 266 21.33 6.79 -19.65
N ILE A 267 22.07 7.50 -18.82
CA ILE A 267 22.35 8.93 -18.97
C ILE A 267 23.18 9.21 -20.24
N LYS A 268 24.17 8.37 -20.54
CA LYS A 268 24.98 8.49 -21.75
C LYS A 268 24.16 8.21 -23.00
N ALA A 269 23.33 7.17 -22.92
CA ALA A 269 22.46 6.71 -23.98
C ALA A 269 21.31 7.68 -24.24
N PHE A 270 20.96 8.62 -23.36
CA PHE A 270 19.92 9.63 -23.63
C PHE A 270 20.35 11.01 -23.12
N PRO A 271 21.16 11.77 -23.89
CA PRO A 271 21.70 13.05 -23.44
C PRO A 271 20.62 14.13 -23.22
N SER A 272 19.55 14.09 -24.00
CA SER A 272 18.37 14.97 -23.94
C SER A 272 17.29 14.49 -22.96
N LEU A 273 17.58 13.48 -22.13
CA LEU A 273 16.66 12.97 -21.11
C LEU A 273 16.18 14.09 -20.18
N LYS A 274 14.87 14.24 -20.04
CA LYS A 274 14.20 15.16 -19.11
C LYS A 274 13.46 14.39 -18.01
N VAL A 275 13.40 14.98 -16.81
CA VAL A 275 12.81 14.35 -15.60
C VAL A 275 11.83 15.30 -14.89
N GLY A 276 11.11 16.12 -15.66
CA GLY A 276 10.15 17.09 -15.14
C GLY A 276 10.73 17.93 -13.99
N ASN A 277 10.06 17.92 -12.83
CA ASN A 277 10.44 18.71 -11.66
C ASN A 277 11.74 18.24 -10.96
N ARG A 278 12.36 17.15 -11.42
CA ARG A 278 13.59 16.56 -10.84
C ARG A 278 14.84 16.81 -11.71
N GLU A 279 14.80 17.79 -12.63
CA GLU A 279 15.95 18.10 -13.50
C GLU A 279 17.20 18.52 -12.71
N ALA A 280 17.04 19.24 -11.60
CA ALA A 280 18.16 19.62 -10.73
C ALA A 280 18.84 18.39 -10.12
N ALA A 281 18.06 17.45 -9.57
CA ALA A 281 18.56 16.18 -9.07
C ALA A 281 19.31 15.35 -10.14
N LEU A 282 18.84 15.35 -11.39
CA LEU A 282 19.55 14.68 -12.49
C LEU A 282 20.93 15.31 -12.75
N LYS A 283 21.04 16.64 -12.64
CA LYS A 283 22.32 17.35 -12.79
C LYS A 283 23.29 17.01 -11.65
N ASP A 284 22.80 16.95 -10.42
CA ASP A 284 23.59 16.57 -9.24
C ASP A 284 24.16 15.14 -9.38
N ILE A 285 23.33 14.18 -9.82
CA ILE A 285 23.81 12.80 -10.08
C ILE A 285 24.83 12.76 -11.23
N LYS A 286 24.61 13.52 -12.32
CA LYS A 286 25.56 13.62 -13.45
C LYS A 286 26.93 14.14 -13.00
N GLU A 287 26.96 15.10 -12.07
CA GLU A 287 28.20 15.63 -11.50
C GLU A 287 28.91 14.60 -10.60
N LYS A 288 28.15 13.92 -9.73
CA LYS A 288 28.69 12.87 -8.87
C LYS A 288 29.36 11.75 -9.67
N ILE A 289 28.74 11.33 -10.78
CA ILE A 289 29.31 10.32 -11.71
C ILE A 289 30.65 10.79 -12.32
N LYS A 290 30.81 12.09 -12.58
CA LYS A 290 32.05 12.67 -13.13
C LYS A 290 33.17 12.84 -12.09
N GLY A 291 32.94 12.48 -10.82
CA GLY A 291 33.95 12.54 -9.76
C GLY A 291 34.29 13.95 -9.26
N LYS A 292 33.64 15.01 -9.77
CA LYS A 292 33.91 16.40 -9.39
C LYS A 292 33.36 16.75 -7.99
N GLY A 293 32.23 16.18 -7.59
CA GLY A 293 31.57 16.49 -6.31
C GLY A 293 32.09 15.76 -5.07
N VAL A 294 32.86 14.67 -5.23
CA VAL A 294 33.34 13.84 -4.11
C VAL A 294 34.75 14.24 -3.67
N ARG A 295 35.60 14.71 -4.59
CA ARG A 295 36.97 15.18 -4.27
C ARG A 295 37.00 16.49 -3.46
N ALA A 296 36.02 17.37 -3.66
CA ALA A 296 35.92 18.63 -2.90
C ALA A 296 35.46 18.42 -1.45
N LEU A 297 34.79 17.31 -1.18
CA LEU A 297 33.99 17.10 0.03
C LEU A 297 34.64 16.08 0.99
N ASN A 298 35.43 15.14 0.46
CA ASN A 298 36.20 14.18 1.27
C ASN A 298 37.46 14.76 1.92
N LYS A 299 37.86 16.01 1.60
CA LYS A 299 39.09 16.59 2.14
C LYS A 299 38.91 17.21 3.54
N GLU A 300 37.68 17.40 4.01
CA GLU A 300 37.40 18.24 5.19
C GLU A 300 36.52 17.61 6.28
N ILE A 301 36.01 16.39 6.13
CA ILE A 301 35.06 15.81 7.11
C ILE A 301 35.56 14.46 7.62
N LYS A 302 36.37 14.51 8.67
CA LYS A 302 36.43 13.48 9.71
C LYS A 302 35.76 14.08 10.95
N ASP A 303 34.91 13.31 11.60
CA ASP A 303 34.31 13.57 12.93
C ASP A 303 32.99 14.36 12.98
N ILE A 304 31.87 13.72 12.58
CA ILE A 304 30.52 14.11 13.06
C ILE A 304 29.66 12.85 13.29
N LYS A 305 29.15 12.68 14.52
CA LYS A 305 28.20 11.61 14.93
C LYS A 305 26.75 12.01 14.58
N VAL A 306 25.93 11.02 14.21
CA VAL A 306 24.58 11.19 13.65
C VAL A 306 23.48 10.73 14.61
N GLU A 307 22.47 11.57 14.84
CA GLU A 307 21.16 11.20 15.40
C GLU A 307 20.18 10.90 14.26
N VAL A 308 19.40 9.81 14.35
CA VAL A 308 18.71 9.20 13.20
C VAL A 308 17.24 9.61 13.12
N THR A 309 16.85 10.33 12.07
CA THR A 309 15.44 10.53 11.69
C THR A 309 14.85 9.28 11.02
N GLY A 310 13.56 9.01 11.26
CA GLY A 310 12.78 7.85 10.80
C GLY A 310 12.98 7.42 9.34
N ARG A 311 12.85 6.11 9.07
CA ARG A 311 13.14 5.51 7.76
C ARG A 311 11.95 4.69 7.27
N ILE A 312 11.54 4.91 6.02
CA ILE A 312 10.63 4.01 5.31
C ILE A 312 11.45 3.26 4.27
N GLN A 313 11.71 1.97 4.52
CA GLN A 313 12.34 1.10 3.53
C GLN A 313 11.29 0.32 2.75
N SER A 314 11.33 0.45 1.43
CA SER A 314 10.52 -0.38 0.53
C SER A 314 11.41 -1.39 -0.17
N TYR A 315 11.10 -2.68 -0.05
CA TYR A 315 11.92 -3.74 -0.62
C TYR A 315 11.60 -4.01 -2.10
N VAL A 316 12.66 -4.05 -2.92
CA VAL A 316 12.63 -4.29 -4.39
C VAL A 316 11.92 -5.59 -4.77
N SER A 317 11.88 -6.57 -3.86
CA SER A 317 11.21 -7.86 -4.06
C SER A 317 9.70 -7.74 -4.27
N GLY A 318 9.04 -6.71 -3.72
CA GLY A 318 7.60 -6.49 -3.90
C GLY A 318 7.24 -6.10 -5.33
N PHE A 319 8.03 -5.21 -5.95
CA PHE A 319 7.84 -4.79 -7.33
C PHE A 319 8.04 -5.94 -8.33
N LEU A 320 9.06 -6.79 -8.10
CA LEU A 320 9.32 -7.94 -8.99
C LEU A 320 8.15 -8.94 -8.98
N ARG A 321 7.53 -9.16 -7.81
CA ARG A 321 6.32 -10.00 -7.71
C ARG A 321 5.14 -9.36 -8.44
N ALA A 322 4.91 -8.06 -8.26
CA ALA A 322 3.85 -7.34 -8.97
C ALA A 322 4.04 -7.40 -10.50
N ALA A 323 5.27 -7.31 -10.98
CA ALA A 323 5.59 -7.45 -12.41
C ALA A 323 5.33 -8.87 -12.93
N ILE A 324 5.68 -9.91 -12.16
CA ILE A 324 5.38 -11.32 -12.50
C ILE A 324 3.86 -11.55 -12.54
N VAL A 325 3.13 -11.06 -11.53
CA VAL A 325 1.66 -11.15 -11.51
C VAL A 325 1.05 -10.42 -12.70
N GLY A 326 1.54 -9.21 -13.02
CA GLY A 326 1.12 -8.48 -14.21
C GLY A 326 1.33 -9.27 -15.51
N LEU A 327 2.48 -9.94 -15.65
CA LEU A 327 2.76 -10.82 -16.80
C LEU A 327 1.81 -12.02 -16.87
N LEU A 328 1.52 -12.66 -15.73
CA LEU A 328 0.58 -13.79 -15.67
C LEU A 328 -0.85 -13.35 -16.01
N VAL A 329 -1.27 -12.17 -15.58
CA VAL A 329 -2.57 -11.58 -15.95
C VAL A 329 -2.63 -11.32 -17.45
N LEU A 330 -1.58 -10.76 -18.06
CA LEU A 330 -1.51 -10.56 -19.51
C LEU A 330 -1.56 -11.89 -20.27
N LEU A 331 -0.92 -12.95 -19.77
CA LEU A 331 -1.00 -14.30 -20.32
C LEU A 331 -2.43 -14.85 -20.25
N GLN A 332 -3.13 -14.64 -19.13
CA GLN A 332 -4.55 -15.03 -18.99
C GLN A 332 -5.44 -14.28 -19.98
N PHE A 333 -5.25 -12.97 -20.16
CA PHE A 333 -5.98 -12.20 -21.18
C PHE A 333 -5.73 -12.72 -22.59
N ALA A 334 -4.46 -13.04 -22.93
CA ALA A 334 -4.14 -13.64 -24.22
C ALA A 334 -4.80 -15.01 -24.41
N MET A 335 -4.85 -15.83 -23.36
CA MET A 335 -5.53 -17.13 -23.37
C MET A 335 -7.05 -16.97 -23.56
N ILE A 336 -7.68 -16.01 -22.88
CA ILE A 336 -9.11 -15.69 -23.05
C ILE A 336 -9.40 -15.30 -24.49
N LEU A 337 -8.63 -14.37 -25.07
CA LEU A 337 -8.78 -13.95 -26.46
C LEU A 337 -8.62 -15.12 -27.45
N TYR A 338 -7.64 -16.00 -27.21
CA TYR A 338 -7.42 -17.20 -28.01
C TYR A 338 -8.57 -18.20 -27.92
N LEU A 339 -9.08 -18.46 -26.71
CA LEU A 339 -10.24 -19.33 -26.47
C LEU A 339 -11.50 -18.76 -27.14
N SER A 340 -11.77 -17.46 -26.99
CA SER A 340 -12.90 -16.79 -27.64
C SER A 340 -12.83 -16.87 -29.16
N TYR A 341 -11.63 -16.74 -29.75
CA TYR A 341 -11.42 -16.94 -31.18
C TYR A 341 -11.72 -18.40 -31.60
N LYS A 342 -11.23 -19.39 -30.85
CA LYS A 342 -11.45 -20.81 -31.12
C LYS A 342 -12.91 -21.25 -30.97
N LEU A 343 -13.65 -20.65 -30.04
CA LEU A 343 -15.01 -21.07 -29.68
C LEU A 343 -16.13 -20.32 -30.41
N ARG A 344 -15.81 -19.41 -31.34
CA ARG A 344 -16.80 -18.58 -32.07
C ARG A 344 -17.93 -19.39 -32.73
N GLY A 345 -17.66 -20.62 -33.18
CA GLY A 345 -18.65 -21.50 -33.80
C GLY A 345 -19.73 -22.06 -32.85
N PHE A 346 -19.50 -22.04 -31.53
CA PHE A 346 -20.41 -22.61 -30.53
C PHE A 346 -21.12 -21.54 -29.68
N THR A 347 -21.05 -20.27 -30.10
CA THR A 347 -21.46 -19.12 -29.28
C THR A 347 -22.89 -19.20 -28.77
N VAL A 348 -23.84 -19.64 -29.61
CA VAL A 348 -25.28 -19.71 -29.22
C VAL A 348 -25.51 -20.73 -28.10
N TYR A 349 -24.96 -21.94 -28.23
CA TYR A 349 -25.09 -22.99 -27.21
C TYR A 349 -24.43 -22.59 -25.89
N ILE A 350 -23.24 -21.99 -25.97
CA ILE A 350 -22.50 -21.52 -24.79
C ILE A 350 -23.29 -20.41 -24.08
N TYR A 351 -23.85 -19.45 -24.82
CA TYR A 351 -24.61 -18.35 -24.24
C TYR A 351 -25.91 -18.82 -23.58
N SER A 352 -26.67 -19.71 -24.24
CA SER A 352 -27.90 -20.29 -23.67
C SER A 352 -27.60 -21.09 -22.39
N PHE A 353 -26.55 -21.91 -22.40
CA PHE A 353 -26.11 -22.66 -21.22
C PHE A 353 -25.75 -21.72 -20.06
N ILE A 354 -24.98 -20.67 -20.35
CA ILE A 354 -24.58 -19.67 -19.36
C ILE A 354 -25.79 -18.94 -18.77
N GLN A 355 -26.79 -18.59 -19.59
CA GLN A 355 -27.98 -17.89 -19.11
C GLN A 355 -28.81 -18.76 -18.16
N VAL A 356 -28.99 -20.06 -18.49
CA VAL A 356 -29.64 -21.02 -17.58
C VAL A 356 -28.81 -21.16 -16.29
N LEU A 357 -27.48 -21.26 -16.39
CA LEU A 357 -26.60 -21.34 -15.24
C LEU A 357 -26.66 -20.06 -14.38
N SER A 358 -26.77 -18.87 -14.98
CA SER A 358 -26.97 -17.60 -14.28
C SER A 358 -28.22 -17.65 -13.42
N ILE A 359 -29.35 -18.09 -13.99
CA ILE A 359 -30.63 -18.17 -13.28
C ILE A 359 -30.50 -19.11 -12.07
N ILE A 360 -29.89 -20.28 -12.26
CA ILE A 360 -29.66 -21.24 -11.17
C ILE A 360 -28.80 -20.63 -10.06
N ILE A 361 -27.69 -19.97 -10.41
CA ILE A 361 -26.80 -19.33 -9.43
C ILE A 361 -27.52 -18.18 -8.70
N ILE A 362 -28.28 -17.35 -9.42
CA ILE A 362 -29.02 -16.22 -8.82
C ILE A 362 -30.08 -16.74 -7.85
N ILE A 363 -30.84 -17.78 -8.22
CA ILE A 363 -31.81 -18.42 -7.31
C ILE A 363 -31.10 -18.96 -6.06
N GLY A 364 -29.93 -19.60 -6.23
CA GLY A 364 -29.12 -20.06 -5.11
C GLY A 364 -28.62 -18.91 -4.21
N LEU A 365 -28.17 -17.81 -4.80
CA LEU A 365 -27.69 -16.62 -4.09
C LEU A 365 -28.80 -15.91 -3.31
N VAL A 366 -29.98 -15.74 -3.89
CA VAL A 366 -31.11 -15.06 -3.23
C VAL A 366 -31.55 -15.84 -1.98
N ASN A 367 -31.60 -17.18 -2.08
CA ASN A 367 -31.97 -18.08 -0.98
C ASN A 367 -30.83 -18.42 -0.01
N ASP A 368 -29.65 -17.83 -0.20
CA ASP A 368 -28.52 -18.00 0.71
C ASP A 368 -28.76 -17.24 2.03
N ASN A 369 -28.13 -17.64 3.14
CA ASN A 369 -28.24 -16.93 4.42
C ASN A 369 -27.19 -15.82 4.60
N ARG A 370 -26.33 -15.58 3.59
CA ARG A 370 -25.35 -14.49 3.57
C ARG A 370 -26.00 -13.12 3.45
N ASN A 371 -25.17 -12.10 3.67
CA ASN A 371 -25.59 -10.71 3.63
C ASN A 371 -26.12 -10.27 2.25
N ALA A 372 -27.10 -9.37 2.24
CA ALA A 372 -27.71 -8.82 1.03
C ALA A 372 -26.68 -8.14 0.13
N SER A 373 -25.76 -7.35 0.69
CA SER A 373 -24.71 -6.66 -0.06
C SER A 373 -23.82 -7.63 -0.84
N TYR A 374 -23.46 -8.75 -0.21
CA TYR A 374 -22.67 -9.82 -0.83
C TYR A 374 -23.43 -10.47 -2.00
N LYS A 375 -24.71 -10.82 -1.79
CA LYS A 375 -25.57 -11.43 -2.82
C LYS A 375 -25.70 -10.52 -4.03
N ILE A 376 -26.04 -9.25 -3.81
CA ILE A 376 -26.24 -8.25 -4.86
C ILE A 376 -24.94 -8.06 -5.66
N SER A 377 -23.79 -7.94 -4.99
CA SER A 377 -22.49 -7.77 -5.64
C SER A 377 -22.22 -8.91 -6.63
N TRP A 378 -22.45 -10.17 -6.24
CA TRP A 378 -22.25 -11.32 -7.12
C TRP A 378 -23.29 -11.40 -8.24
N ILE A 379 -24.56 -11.10 -7.96
CA ILE A 379 -25.60 -11.03 -8.99
C ILE A 379 -25.22 -9.98 -10.05
N CYS A 380 -24.76 -8.79 -9.64
CA CYS A 380 -24.30 -7.75 -10.56
C CYS A 380 -23.09 -8.18 -11.38
N ILE A 381 -22.09 -8.84 -10.77
CA ILE A 381 -20.91 -9.35 -11.48
C ILE A 381 -21.30 -10.42 -12.52
N ILE A 382 -22.17 -11.35 -12.15
CA ILE A 382 -22.67 -12.42 -13.02
C ILE A 382 -23.49 -11.83 -14.18
N ALA A 383 -24.33 -10.84 -13.90
CA ALA A 383 -25.15 -10.16 -14.90
C ALA A 383 -24.31 -9.33 -15.88
N ALA A 384 -23.32 -8.57 -15.38
CA ALA A 384 -22.44 -7.75 -16.20
C ALA A 384 -21.44 -8.60 -17.02
N PHE A 385 -21.04 -9.75 -16.49
CA PHE A 385 -20.01 -10.60 -17.08
C PHE A 385 -20.45 -12.08 -17.13
N PRO A 386 -21.27 -12.51 -18.11
CA PRO A 386 -21.86 -13.85 -18.09
C PRO A 386 -20.87 -15.03 -18.18
N ILE A 387 -19.67 -14.84 -18.73
CA ILE A 387 -18.66 -15.91 -18.74
C ILE A 387 -17.75 -15.78 -17.53
N THR A 388 -17.08 -14.63 -17.41
CA THR A 388 -16.07 -14.42 -16.38
C THR A 388 -16.68 -14.28 -14.99
N GLY A 389 -17.86 -13.69 -14.85
CA GLY A 389 -18.57 -13.55 -13.58
C GLY A 389 -18.95 -14.90 -12.96
N HIS A 390 -19.36 -15.90 -13.77
CA HIS A 390 -19.61 -17.26 -13.27
C HIS A 390 -18.33 -17.97 -12.87
N ILE A 391 -17.26 -17.83 -13.66
CA ILE A 391 -15.94 -18.36 -13.28
C ILE A 391 -15.49 -17.75 -11.95
N MET A 392 -15.59 -16.42 -11.82
CA MET A 392 -15.29 -15.71 -10.59
C MET A 392 -16.17 -16.20 -9.44
N PHE A 393 -17.48 -16.37 -9.64
CA PHE A 393 -18.38 -16.87 -8.62
C PHE A 393 -18.03 -18.30 -8.19
N VAL A 394 -17.69 -19.19 -9.12
CA VAL A 394 -17.31 -20.58 -8.78
C VAL A 394 -16.00 -20.65 -8.02
N LEU A 395 -15.01 -19.81 -8.39
CA LEU A 395 -13.71 -19.77 -7.71
C LEU A 395 -13.79 -19.10 -6.34
N TRP A 396 -14.59 -18.05 -6.23
CA TRP A 396 -14.49 -17.08 -5.14
C TRP A 396 -15.81 -16.79 -4.43
N GLY A 397 -16.93 -16.86 -5.16
CA GLY A 397 -18.26 -16.62 -4.62
C GLY A 397 -18.91 -17.85 -3.96
N ASN A 398 -18.42 -19.05 -4.28
CA ASN A 398 -18.93 -20.33 -3.82
C ASN A 398 -18.06 -20.89 -2.67
N GLN A 399 -18.66 -21.17 -1.52
CA GLN A 399 -17.97 -21.64 -0.32
C GLN A 399 -17.53 -23.11 -0.42
N ARG A 400 -16.51 -23.39 -1.24
CA ARG A 400 -15.74 -24.66 -1.16
C ARG A 400 -14.78 -24.70 0.05
N GLY A 401 -14.92 -23.79 1.03
CA GLY A 401 -13.99 -23.53 2.13
C GLY A 401 -14.27 -24.19 3.49
N LYS A 402 -15.35 -24.97 3.67
CA LYS A 402 -15.82 -25.46 4.99
C LYS A 402 -14.77 -26.13 5.88
N LYS A 403 -13.73 -26.75 5.32
CA LYS A 403 -12.67 -27.42 6.11
C LYS A 403 -11.72 -26.45 6.83
N ILE A 404 -11.40 -25.30 6.22
CA ILE A 404 -10.48 -24.32 6.83
C ILE A 404 -11.23 -23.56 7.93
N GLU A 405 -12.43 -23.06 7.63
CA GLU A 405 -13.32 -22.46 8.61
C GLU A 405 -13.57 -23.38 9.81
N LYS A 406 -13.85 -24.67 9.59
CA LYS A 406 -14.04 -25.63 10.68
C LYS A 406 -12.80 -25.74 11.57
N ARG A 407 -11.60 -25.88 10.99
CA ARG A 407 -10.34 -25.93 11.76
C ARG A 407 -10.11 -24.66 12.56
N VAL A 408 -10.39 -23.49 11.97
CA VAL A 408 -10.30 -22.22 12.69
C VAL A 408 -11.27 -22.20 13.85
N MET A 409 -12.54 -22.56 13.63
CA MET A 409 -13.55 -22.62 14.68
C MET A 409 -13.19 -23.58 15.81
N GLU A 410 -12.61 -24.75 15.50
CA GLU A 410 -12.12 -25.69 16.51
C GLU A 410 -11.05 -25.05 17.41
N LYS A 411 -10.12 -24.26 16.85
CA LYS A 411 -9.10 -23.54 17.63
C LYS A 411 -9.67 -22.35 18.41
N LEU A 412 -10.65 -21.64 17.84
CA LEU A 412 -11.37 -20.60 18.57
C LEU A 412 -12.11 -21.20 19.76
N GLN A 413 -12.85 -22.29 19.57
CA GLN A 413 -13.57 -23.00 20.63
C GLN A 413 -12.63 -23.54 21.72
N HIS A 414 -11.45 -24.04 21.35
CA HIS A 414 -10.42 -24.41 22.32
C HIS A 414 -10.06 -23.22 23.23
N GLY A 415 -9.77 -22.05 22.66
CA GLY A 415 -9.54 -20.84 23.45
C GLY A 415 -10.73 -20.42 24.31
N LEU A 416 -11.96 -20.55 23.80
CA LEU A 416 -13.18 -20.24 24.58
C LEU A 416 -13.32 -21.12 25.83
N SER A 417 -12.80 -22.35 25.81
CA SER A 417 -12.85 -23.24 26.98
C SER A 417 -11.95 -22.80 28.14
N HIS A 418 -11.02 -21.86 27.89
CA HIS A 418 -10.17 -21.26 28.92
C HIS A 418 -10.71 -19.94 29.48
N TYR A 419 -11.89 -19.50 29.02
CA TYR A 419 -12.56 -18.37 29.64
C TYR A 419 -13.21 -18.77 30.97
N GLU A 420 -12.94 -17.97 31.99
CA GLU A 420 -13.50 -18.14 33.32
C GLU A 420 -14.67 -17.18 33.49
N TYR A 421 -15.84 -17.73 33.85
CA TYR A 421 -17.05 -16.96 34.12
C TYR A 421 -17.23 -16.91 35.64
N ASN A 422 -17.26 -15.70 36.20
CA ASN A 422 -17.51 -15.50 37.62
C ASN A 422 -18.98 -15.03 37.83
N PRO A 423 -19.88 -15.89 38.34
CA PRO A 423 -21.28 -15.54 38.57
C PRO A 423 -21.48 -14.34 39.49
N GLU A 424 -20.63 -14.16 40.51
CA GLU A 424 -20.71 -13.05 41.47
C GLU A 424 -20.39 -11.71 40.79
N THR A 425 -19.44 -11.71 39.85
CA THR A 425 -19.10 -10.52 39.06
C THR A 425 -20.27 -10.10 38.18
N ILE A 426 -20.94 -11.06 37.54
CA ILE A 426 -22.13 -10.78 36.72
C ILE A 426 -23.28 -10.28 37.59
N GLN A 427 -23.52 -10.93 38.73
CA GLN A 427 -24.59 -10.54 39.64
C GLN A 427 -24.38 -9.12 40.17
N SER A 428 -23.19 -8.81 40.68
CA SER A 428 -22.87 -7.45 41.15
C SER A 428 -22.99 -6.40 40.04
N PHE A 429 -22.61 -6.75 38.80
CA PHE A 429 -22.81 -5.87 37.64
C PHE A 429 -24.29 -5.66 37.32
N MET A 430 -25.12 -6.71 37.38
CA MET A 430 -26.56 -6.62 37.13
C MET A 430 -27.28 -5.74 38.15
N GLU A 431 -26.90 -5.86 39.43
CA GLU A 431 -27.46 -5.05 40.52
C GLU A 431 -27.07 -3.58 40.34
N LYS A 432 -25.82 -3.29 39.96
CA LYS A 432 -25.32 -1.93 39.78
C LYS A 432 -25.82 -1.28 38.46
N TYR A 433 -25.93 -2.06 37.39
CA TYR A 433 -26.24 -1.56 36.04
C TYR A 433 -27.32 -2.41 35.32
N PRO A 434 -28.58 -2.39 35.80
CA PRO A 434 -29.62 -3.29 35.30
C PRO A 434 -29.90 -3.14 33.79
N THR A 435 -29.87 -1.92 33.26
CA THR A 435 -30.10 -1.69 31.82
C THR A 435 -28.92 -2.16 30.96
N LYS A 436 -27.68 -2.03 31.46
CA LYS A 436 -26.46 -2.39 30.74
C LYS A 436 -26.20 -3.89 30.76
N SER A 437 -26.75 -4.60 31.75
CA SER A 437 -26.62 -6.06 31.86
C SER A 437 -27.03 -6.82 30.60
N ARG A 438 -27.94 -6.29 29.78
CA ARG A 438 -28.35 -6.91 28.51
C ARG A 438 -27.19 -7.00 27.52
N MET A 439 -26.34 -5.98 27.46
CA MET A 439 -25.12 -5.97 26.63
C MET A 439 -24.13 -7.01 27.13
N THR A 440 -23.86 -7.05 28.43
CA THR A 440 -22.97 -8.03 29.04
C THR A 440 -23.44 -9.47 28.83
N ARG A 441 -24.71 -9.77 29.11
CA ARG A 441 -25.28 -11.12 28.88
C ARG A 441 -25.18 -11.55 27.43
N TYR A 442 -25.35 -10.61 26.49
CA TYR A 442 -25.14 -10.90 25.07
C TYR A 442 -23.68 -11.25 24.78
N LEU A 443 -22.74 -10.48 25.32
CA LEU A 443 -21.32 -10.75 25.15
C LEU A 443 -20.92 -12.10 25.77
N GLU A 444 -21.44 -12.43 26.96
CA GLU A 444 -21.20 -13.74 27.60
C GLU A 444 -21.81 -14.90 26.81
N TYR A 445 -23.01 -14.73 26.25
CA TYR A 445 -23.61 -15.71 25.35
C TYR A 445 -22.72 -15.99 24.12
N ASN A 446 -21.96 -15.00 23.67
CA ASN A 446 -21.01 -15.15 22.56
C ASN A 446 -19.59 -15.52 23.01
N GLY A 447 -19.41 -15.88 24.28
CA GLY A 447 -18.14 -16.38 24.79
C GLY A 447 -17.20 -15.32 25.36
N PHE A 448 -17.67 -14.10 25.64
CA PHE A 448 -16.84 -13.03 26.20
C PHE A 448 -17.19 -12.77 27.66
N PRO A 449 -16.41 -13.30 28.64
CA PRO A 449 -16.72 -13.15 30.06
C PRO A 449 -16.58 -11.70 30.55
N LEU A 450 -17.34 -11.35 31.58
CA LEU A 450 -17.22 -10.07 32.29
C LEU A 450 -16.10 -10.14 33.34
N TYR A 451 -15.17 -9.19 33.28
CA TYR A 451 -14.09 -9.03 34.24
C TYR A 451 -14.29 -7.80 35.11
N LYS A 452 -13.78 -7.86 36.35
CA LYS A 452 -13.74 -6.81 37.36
C LYS A 452 -12.27 -6.53 37.74
N ASN A 453 -11.98 -5.62 38.69
CA ASN A 453 -10.64 -5.40 39.25
C ASN A 453 -9.61 -4.94 38.21
N ASN A 454 -10.01 -3.95 37.41
CA ASN A 454 -9.18 -3.44 36.31
C ASN A 454 -8.74 -2.01 36.57
N ASN A 455 -7.53 -1.67 36.13
CA ASN A 455 -7.09 -0.31 35.93
C ASN A 455 -6.96 -0.08 34.41
N VAL A 456 -7.61 0.96 33.91
CA VAL A 456 -7.67 1.27 32.47
C VAL A 456 -7.09 2.65 32.21
N ALA A 457 -6.15 2.73 31.27
CA ALA A 457 -5.56 3.98 30.83
C ALA A 457 -5.79 4.18 29.33
N TYR A 458 -6.11 5.42 28.95
CA TYR A 458 -6.35 5.83 27.58
C TYR A 458 -5.18 6.63 27.04
N TYR A 459 -4.70 6.26 25.86
CA TYR A 459 -3.65 6.99 25.14
C TYR A 459 -4.23 7.62 23.87
N PRO A 460 -4.24 8.95 23.75
CA PRO A 460 -4.90 9.66 22.65
C PRO A 460 -4.07 9.74 21.36
N MET A 461 -2.78 9.39 21.43
CA MET A 461 -1.80 9.43 20.35
C MET A 461 -0.96 8.15 20.31
N GLY A 462 -0.44 7.82 19.12
CA GLY A 462 0.37 6.61 18.92
C GLY A 462 1.74 6.69 19.61
N GLU A 463 2.33 7.88 19.67
CA GLU A 463 3.61 8.15 20.37
C GLU A 463 3.51 7.77 21.84
N ASP A 464 2.53 8.36 22.54
CA ASP A 464 2.29 8.11 23.97
C ASP A 464 2.01 6.62 24.23
N THR A 465 1.33 5.96 23.31
CA THR A 465 1.04 4.52 23.40
C THR A 465 2.32 3.69 23.34
N PHE A 466 3.20 3.96 22.37
CA PHE A 466 4.44 3.19 22.21
C PHE A 466 5.45 3.47 23.31
N ASP A 467 5.51 4.70 23.82
CA ASP A 467 6.32 5.03 25.00
C ASP A 467 5.87 4.20 26.20
N ALA A 468 4.55 4.13 26.47
CA ALA A 468 4.00 3.28 27.52
C ALA A 468 4.24 1.78 27.29
N ILE A 469 4.14 1.30 26.04
CA ILE A 469 4.47 -0.09 25.69
C ILE A 469 5.93 -0.39 26.02
N PHE A 470 6.87 0.51 25.68
CA PHE A 470 8.28 0.31 25.96
C PHE A 470 8.57 0.26 27.46
N GLU A 471 7.94 1.14 28.24
CA GLU A 471 8.05 1.12 29.69
C GLU A 471 7.57 -0.19 30.30
N GLU A 472 6.44 -0.74 29.84
CA GLU A 472 5.91 -2.00 30.36
C GLU A 472 6.72 -3.22 29.89
N ILE A 473 7.20 -3.24 28.65
CA ILE A 473 8.10 -4.31 28.18
C ILE A 473 9.43 -4.30 28.94
N GLU A 474 9.95 -3.13 29.30
CA GLU A 474 11.17 -3.01 30.13
C GLU A 474 10.95 -3.59 31.54
N LYS A 475 9.72 -3.67 32.05
CA LYS A 475 9.40 -4.32 33.33
C LYS A 475 9.17 -5.83 33.21
N ALA A 476 8.99 -6.36 32.00
CA ALA A 476 8.64 -7.76 31.76
C ALA A 476 9.65 -8.74 32.37
N GLN A 477 9.15 -9.82 32.97
CA GLN A 477 9.92 -10.85 33.68
C GLN A 477 9.73 -12.26 33.11
N SER A 478 8.55 -12.58 32.57
CA SER A 478 8.18 -13.94 32.15
C SER A 478 7.98 -14.03 30.64
N PHE A 479 7.06 -13.24 30.08
CA PHE A 479 6.78 -13.27 28.65
C PHE A 479 6.18 -11.97 28.09
N VAL A 480 6.34 -11.80 26.77
CA VAL A 480 5.72 -10.73 25.99
C VAL A 480 5.05 -11.34 24.75
N LEU A 481 3.75 -11.11 24.59
CA LEU A 481 2.96 -11.50 23.42
C LEU A 481 2.75 -10.27 22.55
N ILE A 482 3.02 -10.35 21.26
CA ILE A 482 2.93 -9.21 20.34
C ILE A 482 2.22 -9.64 19.07
N ASN A 483 1.11 -9.00 18.75
CA ASN A 483 0.38 -9.16 17.50
C ASN A 483 0.16 -7.80 16.82
N PHE A 484 0.53 -7.69 15.55
CA PHE A 484 0.25 -6.52 14.72
C PHE A 484 -0.11 -6.91 13.28
N PHE A 485 -1.04 -6.15 12.68
CA PHE A 485 -1.35 -6.28 11.26
C PHE A 485 -0.21 -5.76 10.38
N ILE A 486 0.19 -4.49 10.54
CA ILE A 486 1.34 -3.92 9.82
C ILE A 486 2.55 -3.88 10.74
N VAL A 487 3.65 -4.45 10.25
CA VAL A 487 4.99 -4.34 10.82
C VAL A 487 5.90 -3.75 9.76
N GLY A 488 6.56 -2.64 10.06
CA GLY A 488 7.51 -2.01 9.18
C GLY A 488 8.77 -1.59 9.91
N GLU A 489 9.91 -1.88 9.29
CA GLU A 489 11.20 -1.47 9.81
C GLU A 489 11.37 0.06 9.73
N GLY A 490 11.98 0.60 10.77
CA GLY A 490 12.01 2.02 11.07
C GLY A 490 12.56 2.25 12.47
N VAL A 491 12.59 3.49 12.93
CA VAL A 491 13.10 3.83 14.27
C VAL A 491 12.27 3.16 15.36
N LEU A 492 10.95 3.10 15.20
CA LEU A 492 10.06 2.46 16.17
C LEU A 492 10.33 0.95 16.28
N TRP A 493 10.52 0.29 15.13
CA TRP A 493 10.91 -1.12 15.08
C TRP A 493 12.29 -1.33 15.72
N ASP A 494 13.28 -0.51 15.37
CA ASP A 494 14.65 -0.63 15.89
C ASP A 494 14.67 -0.55 17.44
N GLN A 495 13.85 0.35 18.02
CA GLN A 495 13.68 0.49 19.47
C GLN A 495 13.02 -0.74 20.10
N LEU A 496 11.86 -1.16 19.55
CA LEU A 496 11.15 -2.34 20.06
C LEU A 496 12.00 -3.60 19.96
N HIS A 497 12.68 -3.78 18.83
CA HIS A 497 13.54 -4.93 18.55
C HIS A 497 14.72 -4.99 19.53
N ALA A 498 15.42 -3.87 19.76
CA ALA A 498 16.49 -3.80 20.74
C ALA A 498 16.02 -4.14 22.15
N LEU A 499 14.85 -3.64 22.55
CA LEU A 499 14.25 -3.90 23.85
C LEU A 499 13.85 -5.38 24.03
N ILE A 500 13.19 -5.95 23.02
CA ILE A 500 12.83 -7.37 22.98
C ILE A 500 14.08 -8.26 23.07
N LEU A 501 15.13 -7.94 22.33
CA LEU A 501 16.39 -8.70 22.37
C LEU A 501 17.05 -8.62 23.75
N LYS A 502 17.03 -7.44 24.40
CA LYS A 502 17.49 -7.28 25.77
C LYS A 502 16.71 -8.18 26.72
N LYS A 503 15.38 -8.24 26.57
CA LYS A 503 14.50 -9.08 27.39
C LYS A 503 14.68 -10.58 27.13
N ARG A 504 14.86 -10.99 25.88
CA ARG A 504 15.22 -12.38 25.52
C ARG A 504 16.51 -12.82 26.22
N LYS A 505 17.54 -11.97 26.25
CA LYS A 505 18.80 -12.24 26.98
C LYS A 505 18.60 -12.38 28.49
N GLN A 506 17.57 -11.75 29.05
CA GLN A 506 17.17 -11.88 30.46
C GLN A 506 16.29 -13.11 30.72
N GLY A 507 16.00 -13.93 29.70
CA GLY A 507 15.18 -15.14 29.83
C GLY A 507 13.69 -14.96 29.54
N VAL A 508 13.23 -13.73 29.32
CA VAL A 508 11.80 -13.43 29.02
C VAL A 508 11.42 -14.07 27.69
N LYS A 509 10.32 -14.83 27.64
CA LYS A 509 9.80 -15.44 26.40
C LYS A 509 9.13 -14.38 25.52
N VAL A 510 9.32 -14.42 24.20
CA VAL A 510 8.67 -13.45 23.29
C VAL A 510 8.01 -14.20 22.15
N MET A 511 6.69 -13.99 22.00
CA MET A 511 5.87 -14.54 20.93
C MET A 511 5.41 -13.42 20.02
N PHE A 512 5.86 -13.44 18.77
CA PHE A 512 5.62 -12.39 17.81
C PHE A 512 4.78 -12.92 16.64
N LEU A 513 3.53 -12.47 16.57
CA LEU A 513 2.58 -12.76 15.51
C LEU A 513 2.42 -11.54 14.60
N TYR A 514 2.45 -11.75 13.29
CA TYR A 514 2.10 -10.68 12.37
C TYR A 514 1.41 -11.18 11.12
N ASP A 515 0.71 -10.28 10.46
CA ASP A 515 -0.03 -10.56 9.24
C ASP A 515 0.85 -10.44 7.99
N ASP A 516 0.89 -11.49 7.14
CA ASP A 516 1.70 -11.50 5.91
C ASP A 516 1.36 -10.32 4.97
N PHE A 517 0.08 -9.95 4.83
CA PHE A 517 -0.33 -8.88 3.93
C PHE A 517 0.12 -7.50 4.40
N GLY A 518 0.04 -7.24 5.70
CA GLY A 518 0.53 -5.98 6.28
C GLY A 518 2.06 -5.86 6.26
N ALA A 519 2.78 -6.98 6.35
CA ALA A 519 4.25 -7.00 6.41
C ALA A 519 4.96 -7.15 5.04
N ILE A 520 4.35 -7.82 4.04
CA ILE A 520 5.02 -8.22 2.78
C ILE A 520 5.72 -7.08 2.00
N LEU A 521 5.24 -5.85 2.13
CA LEU A 521 5.82 -4.66 1.47
C LEU A 521 6.80 -3.87 2.35
N ARG A 522 6.81 -4.15 3.66
CA ARG A 522 7.45 -3.35 4.71
C ARG A 522 8.59 -4.08 5.42
N THR A 523 8.69 -5.40 5.27
CA THR A 523 9.76 -6.23 5.86
C THR A 523 10.58 -6.96 4.80
N PRO A 524 11.84 -7.31 5.09
CA PRO A 524 12.68 -8.11 4.18
C PRO A 524 12.20 -9.56 4.12
N LYS A 525 12.56 -10.29 3.06
CA LYS A 525 12.19 -11.71 2.87
C LYS A 525 12.62 -12.60 4.05
N LYS A 526 13.72 -12.26 4.72
CA LYS A 526 14.30 -13.03 5.83
C LYS A 526 13.82 -12.59 7.21
N PHE A 527 12.92 -11.61 7.30
CA PHE A 527 12.46 -11.04 8.57
C PHE A 527 12.05 -12.10 9.61
N LYS A 528 11.19 -13.04 9.23
CA LYS A 528 10.79 -14.16 10.09
C LYS A 528 11.99 -14.98 10.55
N SER A 529 12.83 -15.43 9.62
CA SER A 529 13.98 -16.27 9.96
C SER A 529 15.02 -15.55 10.80
N ASP A 530 15.19 -14.24 10.60
CA ASP A 530 16.14 -13.42 11.36
C ASP A 530 15.70 -13.33 12.83
N LEU A 531 14.42 -13.08 13.09
CA LEU A 531 13.85 -13.10 14.44
C LEU A 531 13.89 -14.48 15.11
N GLU A 532 13.62 -15.55 14.35
CA GLU A 532 13.71 -16.92 14.87
C GLU A 532 15.15 -17.28 15.26
N ASN A 533 16.15 -16.85 14.48
CA ASN A 533 17.56 -17.04 14.80
C ASN A 533 18.00 -16.28 16.05
N GLU A 534 17.30 -15.20 16.39
CA GLU A 534 17.49 -14.43 17.63
C GLU A 534 16.73 -15.03 18.82
N GLY A 535 16.08 -16.18 18.62
CA GLY A 535 15.38 -16.93 19.66
C GLY A 535 13.98 -16.38 19.97
N ILE A 536 13.39 -15.56 19.10
CA ILE A 536 12.00 -15.10 19.23
C ILE A 536 11.08 -16.13 18.56
N GLU A 537 9.99 -16.51 19.22
CA GLU A 537 8.99 -17.38 18.60
C GLU A 537 8.15 -16.53 17.62
N VAL A 538 8.15 -16.88 16.33
CA VAL A 538 7.46 -16.07 15.30
C VAL A 538 6.45 -16.89 14.52
N ARG A 539 5.22 -16.39 14.42
CA ARG A 539 4.20 -16.94 13.50
C ARG A 539 3.72 -15.87 12.52
N VAL A 540 3.37 -16.31 11.32
CA VAL A 540 2.87 -15.45 10.24
C VAL A 540 1.44 -15.84 9.92
N PHE A 541 0.51 -14.92 10.13
CA PHE A 541 -0.90 -15.16 9.88
C PHE A 541 -1.20 -15.22 8.38
N ASN A 542 -1.91 -16.26 7.97
CA ASN A 542 -2.46 -16.51 6.64
C ASN A 542 -1.55 -16.08 5.46
N PRO A 543 -0.43 -16.76 5.18
CA PRO A 543 0.48 -16.35 4.10
C PRO A 543 -0.18 -16.31 2.73
N ILE A 544 0.00 -15.22 1.98
CA ILE A 544 -0.74 -14.91 0.73
C ILE A 544 -0.64 -16.02 -0.32
N HIS A 545 0.52 -16.69 -0.39
CA HIS A 545 0.81 -17.71 -1.39
C HIS A 545 0.12 -19.07 -1.11
N LYS A 546 -0.39 -19.30 0.11
CA LYS A 546 -0.89 -20.61 0.54
C LYS A 546 -2.35 -20.87 0.10
N TYR A 547 -3.13 -19.82 -0.20
CA TYR A 547 -4.59 -19.93 -0.47
C TYR A 547 -5.09 -19.04 -1.62
N THR A 548 -4.28 -18.87 -2.68
CA THR A 548 -4.61 -17.99 -3.83
C THR A 548 -5.85 -18.43 -4.62
N ASP A 549 -6.24 -19.70 -4.50
CA ASP A 549 -7.37 -20.32 -5.19
C ASP A 549 -8.74 -20.01 -4.56
N LYS A 550 -8.81 -19.47 -3.33
CA LYS A 550 -10.08 -19.37 -2.57
C LYS A 550 -10.46 -17.98 -2.06
N LEU A 551 -9.80 -16.91 -2.50
CA LEU A 551 -9.91 -15.55 -1.90
C LEU A 551 -9.74 -15.49 -0.37
N TYR A 552 -9.29 -16.59 0.28
CA TYR A 552 -8.98 -16.64 1.71
C TYR A 552 -7.89 -15.65 2.09
N MET A 553 -7.13 -15.14 1.11
CA MET A 553 -6.25 -13.98 1.27
C MET A 553 -6.97 -12.76 1.87
N ASN A 554 -8.28 -12.61 1.68
CA ASN A 554 -9.05 -11.51 2.25
C ASN A 554 -9.21 -11.62 3.77
N TYR A 555 -9.13 -12.84 4.33
CA TYR A 555 -9.19 -13.07 5.77
C TYR A 555 -7.85 -12.72 6.41
N ARG A 556 -7.77 -11.55 7.05
CA ARG A 556 -6.55 -11.04 7.69
C ARG A 556 -6.77 -10.90 9.18
N THR A 557 -5.70 -11.06 9.96
CA THR A 557 -5.75 -10.64 11.36
C THR A 557 -5.49 -9.15 11.41
N HIS A 558 -6.51 -8.38 11.80
CA HIS A 558 -6.41 -6.95 12.01
C HIS A 558 -6.27 -6.60 13.51
N GLN A 559 -6.22 -7.62 14.36
CA GLN A 559 -5.94 -7.51 15.78
C GLN A 559 -4.56 -6.91 16.06
N LYS A 560 -4.50 -6.11 17.13
CA LYS A 560 -3.31 -5.44 17.63
C LYS A 560 -3.32 -5.63 19.12
N ILE A 561 -2.49 -6.54 19.59
CA ILE A 561 -2.51 -7.00 20.98
C ILE A 561 -1.06 -7.06 21.46
N ILE A 562 -0.78 -6.42 22.59
CA ILE A 562 0.44 -6.67 23.34
C ILE A 562 0.04 -7.12 24.73
N VAL A 563 0.61 -8.21 25.23
CA VAL A 563 0.43 -8.66 26.62
C VAL A 563 1.79 -8.86 27.25
N ILE A 564 1.97 -8.32 28.46
CA ILE A 564 3.18 -8.44 29.26
C ILE A 564 2.85 -9.22 30.54
N ASP A 565 3.50 -10.36 30.72
CA ASP A 565 3.40 -11.25 31.90
C ASP A 565 1.95 -11.64 32.30
N GLY A 566 1.00 -11.54 31.36
CA GLY A 566 -0.42 -11.76 31.63
C GLY A 566 -1.06 -10.67 32.48
N ASN A 567 -0.30 -9.63 32.85
CA ASN A 567 -0.71 -8.63 33.84
C ASN A 567 -1.09 -7.28 33.24
N VAL A 568 -0.51 -6.94 32.09
CA VAL A 568 -0.77 -5.70 31.37
C VAL A 568 -1.04 -6.04 29.92
N GLY A 569 -2.12 -5.49 29.37
CA GLY A 569 -2.54 -5.68 28.00
C GLY A 569 -2.76 -4.34 27.29
N PHE A 570 -2.38 -4.27 26.01
CA PHE A 570 -2.65 -3.13 25.13
C PHE A 570 -3.44 -3.58 23.92
N THR A 571 -4.41 -2.76 23.51
CA THR A 571 -5.04 -2.85 22.19
C THR A 571 -5.49 -1.47 21.71
N GLY A 572 -5.75 -1.32 20.41
CA GLY A 572 -6.02 -0.02 19.80
C GLY A 572 -5.80 -0.02 18.29
N GLY A 573 -5.93 1.14 17.65
CA GLY A 573 -5.86 1.22 16.20
C GLY A 573 -4.43 1.15 15.63
N MET A 574 -3.40 1.33 16.46
CA MET A 574 -2.01 1.56 16.05
C MET A 574 -1.31 0.34 15.46
N ASN A 575 -0.57 0.55 14.36
CA ASN A 575 0.35 -0.45 13.82
C ASN A 575 1.81 -0.13 14.18
N LEU A 576 2.68 -1.13 14.01
CA LEU A 576 4.11 -1.00 14.27
C LEU A 576 4.84 -0.44 13.04
N ALA A 577 4.78 0.88 12.85
CA ALA A 577 5.54 1.61 11.83
C ALA A 577 5.71 3.10 12.17
N ASP A 578 6.79 3.73 11.69
CA ASP A 578 7.18 5.12 12.01
C ASP A 578 6.10 6.19 11.69
N GLU A 579 5.18 5.92 10.75
CA GLU A 579 4.06 6.84 10.46
C GLU A 579 3.01 6.92 11.57
N TYR A 580 2.83 5.87 12.38
CA TYR A 580 1.83 5.82 13.47
C TYR A 580 2.27 6.59 14.72
N VAL A 581 3.56 6.93 14.79
CA VAL A 581 4.19 7.72 15.85
C VAL A 581 4.71 9.06 15.32
N ASN A 582 4.15 9.52 14.19
CA ASN A 582 4.47 10.77 13.50
C ASN A 582 5.97 11.07 13.26
N ARG A 583 6.85 10.05 13.31
CA ARG A 583 8.28 10.18 12.95
C ARG A 583 8.46 10.41 11.45
N VAL A 584 7.45 10.01 10.66
CA VAL A 584 7.34 10.33 9.23
C VAL A 584 5.94 10.85 8.90
N GLN A 585 5.84 12.10 8.48
CA GLN A 585 4.57 12.70 8.06
C GLN A 585 4.26 12.35 6.60
N ARG A 586 3.45 11.30 6.39
CA ARG A 586 2.98 10.89 5.05
C ARG A 586 1.59 11.42 4.70
N PHE A 587 0.69 11.50 5.68
CA PHE A 587 -0.71 11.89 5.50
C PHE A 587 -1.15 12.95 6.53
N GLY A 588 -0.25 13.87 6.85
CA GLY A 588 -0.41 14.79 7.97
C GLY A 588 -0.09 14.12 9.30
N VAL A 589 -0.66 14.65 10.38
CA VAL A 589 -0.57 14.08 11.73
C VAL A 589 -1.52 12.89 11.82
N TRP A 590 -0.97 11.73 12.18
CA TRP A 590 -1.75 10.54 12.49
C TRP A 590 -2.27 10.65 13.92
N LYS A 591 -3.60 10.55 14.06
CA LYS A 591 -4.25 10.40 15.35
C LYS A 591 -4.75 8.97 15.47
N ASP A 592 -4.16 8.23 16.39
CA ASP A 592 -4.54 6.87 16.71
C ASP A 592 -4.57 6.72 18.23
N ASN A 593 -5.37 5.78 18.72
CA ASN A 593 -5.53 5.62 20.16
C ASN A 593 -5.40 4.17 20.59
N ALA A 594 -5.14 4.01 21.88
CA ALA A 594 -5.02 2.73 22.52
C ALA A 594 -5.57 2.75 23.94
N ILE A 595 -5.93 1.57 24.40
CA ILE A 595 -6.26 1.28 25.79
C ILE A 595 -5.17 0.38 26.37
N LYS A 596 -4.64 0.76 27.52
CA LYS A 596 -3.89 -0.12 28.42
C LYS A 596 -4.87 -0.64 29.47
N VAL A 597 -4.87 -1.95 29.66
CA VAL A 597 -5.62 -2.65 30.70
C VAL A 597 -4.63 -3.35 31.62
N GLU A 598 -4.81 -3.18 32.91
CA GLU A 598 -4.04 -3.84 33.96
C GLU A 598 -5.04 -4.44 34.95
N GLY A 599 -5.20 -5.76 34.97
CA GLY A 599 -6.28 -6.40 35.73
C GLY A 599 -6.74 -7.73 35.14
N ASP A 600 -7.82 -8.27 35.69
CA ASP A 600 -8.39 -9.57 35.30
C ASP A 600 -8.73 -9.64 33.80
N ALA A 601 -9.13 -8.51 33.20
CA ALA A 601 -9.50 -8.45 31.79
C ALA A 601 -8.33 -8.66 30.82
N VAL A 602 -7.08 -8.58 31.28
CA VAL A 602 -5.90 -8.91 30.45
C VAL A 602 -5.96 -10.37 30.01
N TRP A 603 -6.58 -11.24 30.80
CA TRP A 603 -6.82 -12.64 30.42
C TRP A 603 -7.58 -12.77 29.10
N GLY A 604 -8.58 -11.90 28.87
CA GLY A 604 -9.30 -11.81 27.61
C GLY A 604 -8.42 -11.54 26.39
N LEU A 605 -7.48 -10.60 26.53
CA LEU A 605 -6.52 -10.26 25.47
C LEU A 605 -5.52 -11.40 25.25
N THR A 606 -5.07 -12.07 26.32
CA THR A 606 -4.18 -13.23 26.25
C THR A 606 -4.84 -14.39 25.48
N VAL A 607 -6.07 -14.76 25.83
CA VAL A 607 -6.81 -15.82 25.15
C VAL A 607 -7.00 -15.49 23.67
N THR A 608 -7.41 -14.25 23.36
CA THR A 608 -7.60 -13.78 21.99
C THR A 608 -6.31 -13.88 21.15
N PHE A 609 -5.16 -13.52 21.74
CA PHE A 609 -3.85 -13.68 21.10
C PHE A 609 -3.52 -15.15 20.84
N LEU A 610 -3.67 -16.01 21.86
CA LEU A 610 -3.32 -17.42 21.78
C LEU A 610 -4.20 -18.19 20.79
N GLN A 611 -5.48 -17.81 20.64
CA GLN A 611 -6.35 -18.32 19.60
C GLN A 611 -5.77 -18.06 18.20
N MET A 612 -5.37 -16.82 17.91
CA MET A 612 -4.76 -16.49 16.61
C MET A 612 -3.38 -17.12 16.44
N TRP A 613 -2.64 -17.29 17.53
CA TRP A 613 -1.39 -18.04 17.54
C TRP A 613 -1.61 -19.48 17.08
N GLU A 614 -2.58 -20.19 17.66
CA GLU A 614 -2.95 -21.56 17.28
C GLU A 614 -3.48 -21.65 15.85
N VAL A 615 -4.34 -20.72 15.43
CA VAL A 615 -4.86 -20.64 14.05
C VAL A 615 -3.72 -20.48 13.03
N SER A 616 -2.64 -19.81 13.41
CA SER A 616 -1.46 -19.61 12.58
C SER A 616 -0.51 -20.82 12.57
N SER A 617 -0.77 -21.87 13.36
CA SER A 617 0.04 -23.09 13.37
C SER A 617 -0.17 -23.91 12.10
N SER A 618 0.91 -24.49 11.57
CA SER A 618 0.83 -25.42 10.44
C SER A 618 0.58 -26.86 10.88
N ASP A 619 0.94 -27.21 12.12
CA ASP A 619 1.07 -28.60 12.58
C ASP A 619 -0.03 -29.02 13.58
N GLY A 620 -0.99 -28.12 13.85
CA GLY A 620 -2.11 -28.42 14.74
C GLY A 620 -1.80 -28.31 16.22
N ASP A 621 -0.59 -27.86 16.59
CA ASP A 621 -0.16 -27.62 17.97
C ASP A 621 -1.23 -26.87 18.79
N THR A 622 -1.48 -27.38 19.98
CA THR A 622 -2.24 -26.71 21.03
C THR A 622 -1.26 -26.06 21.99
N VAL A 623 -1.57 -24.83 22.40
CA VAL A 623 -0.82 -24.12 23.42
C VAL A 623 -1.46 -24.40 24.77
N ASP A 624 -0.64 -24.53 25.79
CA ASP A 624 -1.07 -24.55 27.18
C ASP A 624 -1.31 -23.10 27.64
N TYR A 625 -2.58 -22.69 27.70
CA TYR A 625 -3.01 -21.32 28.02
C TYR A 625 -2.66 -20.94 29.46
N ASP A 626 -2.65 -21.89 30.38
CA ASP A 626 -2.47 -21.62 31.82
C ASP A 626 -1.06 -21.06 32.13
N ARG A 627 -0.08 -21.33 31.27
CA ARG A 627 1.27 -20.74 31.35
C ARG A 627 1.31 -19.22 31.17
N TYR A 628 0.25 -18.63 30.63
CA TYR A 628 0.16 -17.20 30.34
C TYR A 628 -0.86 -16.47 31.22
N ARG A 629 -1.35 -17.11 32.30
CA ARG A 629 -2.21 -16.46 33.30
C ARG A 629 -1.50 -15.27 33.96
N PRO A 630 -2.25 -14.28 34.49
CA PRO A 630 -1.68 -13.20 35.28
C PRO A 630 -0.82 -13.76 36.43
N THR A 631 0.33 -13.15 36.67
CA THR A 631 1.26 -13.60 37.73
C THR A 631 1.02 -12.92 39.07
N ARG A 632 0.13 -11.92 39.15
CA ARG A 632 -0.24 -11.23 40.38
C ARG A 632 -1.74 -11.12 40.54
N GLN A 633 -2.16 -10.86 41.77
CA GLN A 633 -3.52 -10.46 42.11
C GLN A 633 -3.66 -8.94 41.98
N PHE A 634 -4.84 -8.47 41.58
CA PHE A 634 -5.15 -7.06 41.37
C PHE A 634 -6.06 -6.52 42.48
N GLU A 635 -5.99 -5.22 42.72
CA GLU A 635 -6.82 -4.55 43.72
C GLU A 635 -8.30 -4.59 43.33
N GLU A 636 -9.16 -4.86 44.32
CA GLU A 636 -10.59 -4.91 44.09
C GLU A 636 -11.16 -3.54 43.72
N ASN A 637 -11.83 -3.46 42.58
CA ASN A 637 -12.47 -2.23 42.11
C ASN A 637 -13.62 -2.52 41.14
N ASP A 638 -14.50 -1.54 40.95
CA ASP A 638 -15.68 -1.65 40.09
C ASP A 638 -15.43 -1.16 38.65
N VAL A 639 -14.25 -1.41 38.10
CA VAL A 639 -13.95 -1.16 36.68
C VAL A 639 -14.20 -2.44 35.90
N PHE A 640 -15.35 -2.47 35.20
CA PHE A 640 -15.80 -3.63 34.45
C PHE A 640 -15.34 -3.58 33.00
N CYS A 641 -14.76 -4.69 32.52
CA CYS A 641 -14.27 -4.81 31.16
C CYS A 641 -14.69 -6.15 30.51
N GLN A 642 -14.92 -6.14 29.20
CA GLN A 642 -15.09 -7.34 28.38
C GLN A 642 -14.21 -7.22 27.14
N VAL A 643 -13.29 -8.17 26.97
CA VAL A 643 -12.51 -8.27 25.73
C VAL A 643 -13.37 -8.96 24.69
N ILE A 644 -13.60 -8.28 23.58
CA ILE A 644 -14.40 -8.77 22.47
C ILE A 644 -13.51 -9.03 21.29
N SER A 645 -13.81 -10.09 20.54
CA SER A 645 -13.11 -10.42 19.31
C SER A 645 -14.07 -11.01 18.30
N ASP A 646 -13.81 -10.82 17.02
CA ASP A 646 -14.59 -11.46 15.96
C ASP A 646 -13.68 -11.89 14.81
N GLY A 647 -14.24 -12.67 13.89
CA GLY A 647 -13.67 -12.84 12.57
C GLY A 647 -14.58 -13.58 11.59
N PRO A 648 -14.11 -13.79 10.36
CA PRO A 648 -14.90 -14.35 9.25
C PRO A 648 -15.57 -15.69 9.53
N ALA A 649 -15.04 -16.46 10.49
CA ALA A 649 -15.54 -17.76 10.88
C ALA A 649 -16.90 -17.69 11.61
N ASN A 650 -17.28 -16.53 12.15
CA ASN A 650 -18.58 -16.30 12.80
C ASN A 650 -19.69 -15.86 11.83
N ASN A 651 -19.36 -15.54 10.57
CA ASN A 651 -20.34 -15.09 9.60
C ASN A 651 -21.48 -16.11 9.37
N PRO A 652 -22.73 -15.65 9.22
CA PRO A 652 -23.17 -14.25 9.13
C PRO A 652 -23.45 -13.58 10.48
N LYS A 653 -23.18 -14.24 11.62
CA LYS A 653 -23.50 -13.74 12.96
C LYS A 653 -22.29 -13.07 13.60
N ASN A 654 -22.12 -11.77 13.39
CA ASN A 654 -21.04 -11.01 14.00
C ASN A 654 -21.41 -10.50 15.41
N PRO A 655 -20.72 -10.93 16.48
CA PRO A 655 -20.92 -10.41 17.84
C PRO A 655 -20.51 -8.96 18.03
N ILE A 656 -19.41 -8.52 17.40
CA ILE A 656 -18.93 -7.12 17.42
C ILE A 656 -19.93 -6.19 16.75
N GLU A 657 -20.42 -6.52 15.56
CA GLU A 657 -21.42 -5.70 14.86
C GLU A 657 -22.72 -5.59 15.68
N SER A 658 -23.11 -6.67 16.34
CA SER A 658 -24.30 -6.72 17.19
C SER A 658 -24.15 -5.92 18.48
N ILE A 659 -22.99 -5.94 19.15
CA ILE A 659 -22.76 -5.10 20.34
C ILE A 659 -22.67 -3.62 19.97
N TYR A 660 -22.12 -3.27 18.80
CA TYR A 660 -22.17 -1.90 18.27
C TYR A 660 -23.61 -1.44 18.12
N LYS A 661 -24.47 -2.25 17.48
CA LYS A 661 -25.92 -1.96 17.38
C LYS A 661 -26.57 -1.81 18.74
N GLN A 662 -26.24 -2.68 19.72
CA GLN A 662 -26.77 -2.53 21.07
C GLN A 662 -26.33 -1.22 21.74
N MET A 663 -25.04 -0.84 21.65
CA MET A 663 -24.57 0.44 22.18
C MET A 663 -25.31 1.62 21.55
N ILE A 664 -25.57 1.58 20.24
CA ILE A 664 -26.35 2.60 19.53
C ILE A 664 -27.78 2.67 20.07
N TYR A 665 -28.45 1.52 20.24
CA TYR A 665 -29.83 1.48 20.73
C TYR A 665 -29.99 1.82 22.21
N TYR A 666 -28.95 1.61 23.04
CA TYR A 666 -28.98 1.92 24.47
C TYR A 666 -28.39 3.28 24.85
N ALA A 667 -27.79 4.00 23.91
CA ALA A 667 -27.30 5.36 24.15
C ALA A 667 -28.45 6.26 24.62
N LYS A 668 -28.24 7.03 25.70
CA LYS A 668 -29.29 7.89 26.26
C LYS A 668 -29.07 9.36 25.98
N LYS A 669 -27.82 9.79 25.78
CA LYS A 669 -27.49 11.21 25.59
C LYS A 669 -26.56 11.44 24.42
N ILE A 670 -25.48 10.68 24.35
CA ILE A 670 -24.43 10.87 23.35
C ILE A 670 -24.04 9.53 22.72
N LEU A 671 -23.57 9.61 21.48
CA LEU A 671 -22.92 8.51 20.80
C LEU A 671 -21.78 9.08 19.95
N TYR A 672 -20.55 8.96 20.43
CA TYR A 672 -19.37 9.48 19.71
C TYR A 672 -18.55 8.34 19.13
N ILE A 673 -18.22 8.45 17.85
CA ILE A 673 -17.53 7.42 17.08
C ILE A 673 -16.31 8.02 16.39
N THR A 674 -15.18 7.31 16.40
CA THR A 674 -14.05 7.57 15.50
C THR A 674 -13.81 6.35 14.64
N THR A 675 -13.63 6.56 13.34
CA THR A 675 -13.31 5.48 12.40
C THR A 675 -12.55 6.03 11.20
N PRO A 676 -11.50 5.33 10.71
CA PRO A 676 -10.81 5.76 9.49
C PRO A 676 -11.69 5.59 8.24
N TYR A 677 -12.62 4.63 8.26
CA TYR A 677 -13.48 4.28 7.14
C TYR A 677 -14.92 4.13 7.62
N LEU A 678 -15.87 4.69 6.86
CA LEU A 678 -17.31 4.61 7.17
C LEU A 678 -18.05 4.02 5.97
N ILE A 679 -18.01 2.70 5.87
CA ILE A 679 -18.58 1.93 4.75
C ILE A 679 -19.47 0.85 5.36
N ILE A 680 -20.60 1.31 5.90
CA ILE A 680 -21.54 0.50 6.68
C ILE A 680 -22.73 0.08 5.83
N GLU A 681 -23.34 -1.02 6.25
CA GLU A 681 -24.55 -1.55 5.64
C GLU A 681 -25.81 -0.82 6.10
N ASP A 682 -26.94 -1.15 5.47
CA ASP A 682 -28.21 -0.48 5.73
C ASP A 682 -28.64 -0.60 7.20
N ASP A 683 -28.47 -1.76 7.83
CA ASP A 683 -28.94 -1.97 9.20
C ASP A 683 -28.17 -1.13 10.24
N MET A 684 -26.84 -1.06 10.15
CA MET A 684 -26.00 -0.21 10.99
C MET A 684 -26.27 1.27 10.73
N ARG A 685 -26.47 1.65 9.46
CA ARG A 685 -26.83 3.01 9.08
C ARG A 685 -28.18 3.42 9.67
N GLU A 686 -29.20 2.58 9.56
CA GLU A 686 -30.52 2.86 10.12
C GLU A 686 -30.48 2.90 11.65
N ALA A 687 -29.65 2.08 12.32
CA ALA A 687 -29.46 2.18 13.77
C ALA A 687 -28.92 3.56 14.18
N LEU A 688 -27.90 4.08 13.49
CA LEU A 688 -27.33 5.41 13.74
C LEU A 688 -28.35 6.53 13.49
N ILE A 689 -29.10 6.44 12.38
CA ILE A 689 -30.13 7.42 12.03
C ILE A 689 -31.27 7.39 13.06
N THR A 690 -31.68 6.19 13.51
CA THR A 690 -32.73 6.02 14.52
C THR A 690 -32.30 6.64 15.85
N ALA A 691 -31.05 6.42 16.28
CA ALA A 691 -30.52 7.04 17.48
C ALA A 691 -30.52 8.58 17.38
N ALA A 692 -29.99 9.14 16.29
CA ALA A 692 -29.98 10.58 16.07
C ALA A 692 -31.41 11.17 16.04
N SER A 693 -32.33 10.51 15.33
CA SER A 693 -33.74 10.90 15.23
C SER A 693 -34.48 10.79 16.56
N SER A 694 -33.99 9.97 17.49
CA SER A 694 -34.51 9.85 18.86
C SER A 694 -33.98 10.92 19.82
N GLY A 695 -33.20 11.89 19.33
CA GLY A 695 -32.65 13.00 20.12
C GLY A 695 -31.28 12.72 20.74
N ILE A 696 -30.62 11.62 20.37
CA ILE A 696 -29.25 11.33 20.81
C ILE A 696 -28.26 12.16 19.99
N ASP A 697 -27.26 12.76 20.64
CA ASP A 697 -26.18 13.47 19.96
C ASP A 697 -25.17 12.50 19.35
N VAL A 698 -25.41 12.12 18.09
CA VAL A 698 -24.57 11.20 17.34
C VAL A 698 -23.51 11.96 16.55
N ARG A 699 -22.23 11.73 16.86
CA ARG A 699 -21.09 12.39 16.21
C ARG A 699 -20.08 11.37 15.72
N ILE A 700 -19.65 11.49 14.46
CA ILE A 700 -18.67 10.58 13.85
C ILE A 700 -17.47 11.39 13.34
N ILE A 701 -16.27 11.04 13.79
CA ILE A 701 -15.01 11.60 13.30
C ILE A 701 -14.39 10.66 12.27
N THR A 702 -14.03 11.22 11.11
CA THR A 702 -13.37 10.53 10.00
C THR A 702 -12.16 11.32 9.49
N PRO A 703 -11.27 10.75 8.67
CA PRO A 703 -10.08 11.46 8.19
C PRO A 703 -10.42 12.57 7.19
N TYR A 704 -9.72 13.71 7.25
CA TYR A 704 -9.74 14.68 6.14
C TYR A 704 -8.75 14.30 5.04
N ILE A 705 -7.50 13.99 5.41
CA ILE A 705 -6.44 13.59 4.47
C ILE A 705 -6.49 12.07 4.31
N PRO A 706 -6.81 11.51 3.13
CA PRO A 706 -6.98 10.08 2.99
C PRO A 706 -5.67 9.33 2.75
N ASP A 707 -5.51 8.17 3.37
CA ASP A 707 -4.47 7.19 3.00
C ASP A 707 -4.81 6.55 1.64
N LYS A 708 -6.10 6.35 1.35
CA LYS A 708 -6.67 5.79 0.12
C LYS A 708 -7.82 6.67 -0.42
N LYS A 709 -7.59 7.33 -1.54
CA LYS A 709 -8.55 8.27 -2.15
C LYS A 709 -9.91 7.65 -2.48
N ASN A 710 -9.95 6.44 -3.06
CA ASN A 710 -11.22 5.81 -3.43
C ASN A 710 -12.04 5.40 -2.21
N VAL A 711 -11.38 4.93 -1.15
CA VAL A 711 -12.04 4.57 0.12
C VAL A 711 -12.61 5.82 0.79
N LYS A 712 -11.91 6.97 0.71
CA LYS A 712 -12.43 8.26 1.17
C LYS A 712 -13.67 8.70 0.42
N LEU A 713 -13.66 8.61 -0.91
CA LEU A 713 -14.84 8.94 -1.72
C LEU A 713 -16.05 8.05 -1.37
N LEU A 714 -15.82 6.77 -1.09
CA LEU A 714 -16.87 5.85 -0.67
C LEU A 714 -17.33 6.09 0.79
N THR A 715 -16.42 6.49 1.68
CA THR A 715 -16.73 6.96 3.03
C THR A 715 -17.65 8.19 2.97
N GLU A 716 -17.29 9.19 2.16
CA GLU A 716 -18.10 10.40 1.93
C GLU A 716 -19.44 10.08 1.27
N TYR A 717 -19.54 9.05 0.44
CA TYR A 717 -20.82 8.62 -0.13
C TYR A 717 -21.81 8.22 0.96
N ASN A 718 -21.34 7.54 2.02
CA ASN A 718 -22.18 7.12 3.15
C ASN A 718 -22.63 8.27 4.05
N TYR A 719 -21.97 9.44 3.98
CA TYR A 719 -22.36 10.61 4.79
C TYR A 719 -23.78 11.07 4.53
N GLY A 720 -24.26 11.01 3.28
CA GLY A 720 -25.52 11.66 2.91
C GLY A 720 -26.75 11.22 3.69
N ARG A 721 -26.96 9.91 3.83
CA ARG A 721 -28.10 9.38 4.59
C ARG A 721 -27.95 9.65 6.08
N LEU A 722 -26.73 9.58 6.61
CA LEU A 722 -26.44 9.86 8.02
C LEU A 722 -26.70 11.35 8.34
N LEU A 723 -26.15 12.26 7.54
CA LEU A 723 -26.34 13.71 7.67
C LEU A 723 -27.82 14.09 7.55
N ALA A 724 -28.55 13.49 6.59
CA ALA A 724 -29.99 13.70 6.44
C ALA A 724 -30.78 13.21 7.67
N GLY A 725 -30.30 12.16 8.33
CA GLY A 725 -30.89 11.59 9.54
C GLY A 725 -30.45 12.26 10.85
N GLY A 726 -29.74 13.39 10.79
CA GLY A 726 -29.32 14.16 11.97
C GLY A 726 -27.99 13.73 12.61
N VAL A 727 -27.28 12.77 12.02
CA VAL A 727 -25.92 12.40 12.47
C VAL A 727 -24.94 13.49 12.07
N ARG A 728 -24.07 13.92 12.99
CA ARG A 728 -23.05 14.95 12.74
C ARG A 728 -21.73 14.30 12.36
N ILE A 729 -21.07 14.80 11.31
CA ILE A 729 -19.84 14.22 10.78
C ILE A 729 -18.71 15.25 10.81
N PHE A 730 -17.58 14.85 11.37
CA PHE A 730 -16.39 15.68 11.55
C PHE A 730 -15.20 15.07 10.80
N GLU A 731 -14.50 15.86 10.01
CA GLU A 731 -13.30 15.46 9.29
C GLU A 731 -12.05 16.02 9.97
N TYR A 732 -11.18 15.15 10.48
CA TYR A 732 -9.94 15.55 11.16
C TYR A 732 -8.94 16.20 10.21
N THR A 733 -8.83 17.54 10.27
CA THR A 733 -8.06 18.34 9.29
C THR A 733 -6.54 18.24 9.40
N PRO A 734 -5.91 18.02 10.57
CA PRO A 734 -4.45 17.92 10.66
C PRO A 734 -3.85 16.72 9.93
N GLY A 735 -4.64 15.69 9.61
CA GLY A 735 -4.15 14.52 8.90
C GLY A 735 -5.13 13.37 8.81
N PHE A 736 -4.72 12.22 9.32
CA PHE A 736 -5.45 10.96 9.22
C PHE A 736 -5.80 10.44 10.61
N ILE A 737 -7.10 10.29 10.89
CA ILE A 737 -7.56 9.65 12.12
C ILE A 737 -7.71 8.16 11.89
N HIS A 738 -6.92 7.37 12.61
CA HIS A 738 -6.94 5.92 12.56
C HIS A 738 -7.49 5.30 13.86
N ALA A 739 -7.86 6.11 14.85
CA ALA A 739 -8.56 5.65 16.05
C ALA A 739 -9.88 4.92 15.73
N LYS A 740 -10.17 3.83 16.46
CA LYS A 740 -11.44 3.09 16.39
C LYS A 740 -12.08 3.06 17.75
N THR A 741 -13.10 3.88 17.91
CA THR A 741 -13.70 4.11 19.22
C THR A 741 -15.19 4.36 19.04
N ILE A 742 -15.99 3.79 19.92
CA ILE A 742 -17.41 4.09 20.07
C ILE A 742 -17.69 4.26 21.56
N ILE A 743 -18.25 5.39 21.95
CA ILE A 743 -18.61 5.68 23.35
C ILE A 743 -20.05 6.16 23.46
N THR A 744 -20.68 5.81 24.58
CA THR A 744 -21.94 6.38 25.08
C THR A 744 -21.64 7.26 26.30
N GLU A 745 -22.65 7.67 27.06
CA GLU A 745 -22.43 8.40 28.32
C GLU A 745 -21.71 7.59 29.42
N ASP A 746 -21.79 6.25 29.39
CA ASP A 746 -21.34 5.41 30.50
C ASP A 746 -20.46 4.21 30.06
N THR A 747 -20.40 3.91 28.77
CA THR A 747 -19.66 2.75 28.24
C THR A 747 -18.88 3.12 26.98
N GLY A 748 -17.81 2.39 26.71
CA GLY A 748 -16.99 2.60 25.52
C GLY A 748 -16.34 1.33 25.00
N ILE A 749 -16.08 1.28 23.69
CA ILE A 749 -15.21 0.27 23.07
C ILE A 749 -14.03 1.01 22.43
N ILE A 750 -12.82 0.56 22.75
CA ILE A 750 -11.58 0.94 22.07
C ILE A 750 -10.93 -0.34 21.53
N GLY A 751 -10.43 -0.31 20.29
CA GLY A 751 -9.81 -1.48 19.70
C GLY A 751 -9.38 -1.29 18.26
N THR A 752 -9.50 -2.36 17.48
CA THR A 752 -9.02 -2.42 16.08
C THR A 752 -10.14 -2.25 15.04
N ILE A 753 -11.39 -2.24 15.48
CA ILE A 753 -12.62 -2.46 14.69
C ILE A 753 -13.03 -1.20 13.91
N ASN A 754 -12.92 -1.20 12.59
CA ASN A 754 -13.46 -0.11 11.77
C ASN A 754 -14.99 -0.21 11.64
N MET A 755 -15.64 0.91 11.36
CA MET A 755 -17.04 0.95 10.91
C MET A 755 -17.13 0.69 9.40
N ASP A 756 -16.65 -0.47 8.95
CA ASP A 756 -16.73 -0.90 7.57
C ASP A 756 -17.08 -2.39 7.41
N TYR A 757 -17.57 -2.74 6.23
CA TYR A 757 -17.93 -4.11 5.87
C TYR A 757 -16.76 -5.11 6.08
N ARG A 758 -15.51 -4.67 5.91
CA ARG A 758 -14.36 -5.57 6.02
C ARG A 758 -14.06 -5.93 7.45
N SER A 759 -14.07 -4.97 8.37
CA SER A 759 -13.91 -5.22 9.80
C SER A 759 -15.04 -6.08 10.34
N PHE A 760 -16.28 -5.92 9.85
CA PHE A 760 -17.40 -6.75 10.30
C PHE A 760 -17.48 -8.15 9.66
N HIS A 761 -16.87 -8.40 8.49
CA HIS A 761 -17.09 -9.70 7.82
C HIS A 761 -15.82 -10.39 7.34
N LEU A 762 -14.73 -9.66 7.14
CA LEU A 762 -13.54 -10.19 6.47
C LEU A 762 -12.30 -10.21 7.38
N HIS A 763 -12.26 -9.42 8.45
CA HIS A 763 -11.07 -9.32 9.29
C HIS A 763 -11.32 -9.90 10.68
N TYR A 764 -10.27 -10.51 11.25
CA TYR A 764 -10.28 -10.79 12.68
C TYR A 764 -9.96 -9.49 13.42
N GLU A 765 -10.85 -9.08 14.30
CA GLU A 765 -10.76 -7.82 15.05
C GLU A 765 -10.79 -8.09 16.56
N CYS A 766 -10.35 -7.11 17.35
CA CYS A 766 -10.51 -7.14 18.80
C CYS A 766 -10.78 -5.74 19.37
N GLY A 767 -11.34 -5.71 20.57
CA GLY A 767 -11.51 -4.48 21.33
C GLY A 767 -11.82 -4.77 22.79
N VAL A 768 -11.79 -3.73 23.61
CA VAL A 768 -12.18 -3.80 25.02
C VAL A 768 -13.40 -2.93 25.21
N TRP A 769 -14.51 -3.57 25.58
CA TRP A 769 -15.68 -2.88 26.10
C TRP A 769 -15.44 -2.55 27.57
N VAL A 770 -15.62 -1.29 27.94
CA VAL A 770 -15.38 -0.76 29.28
C VAL A 770 -16.65 -0.11 29.80
N CYS A 771 -17.04 -0.44 31.03
CA CYS A 771 -18.12 0.21 31.77
C CYS A 771 -17.55 0.92 33.00
N ASN A 772 -16.99 2.11 32.78
CA ASN A 772 -16.49 2.99 33.82
C ASN A 772 -16.63 4.45 33.37
N ARG A 773 -17.31 5.27 34.16
CA ARG A 773 -17.66 6.64 33.78
C ARG A 773 -16.45 7.56 33.68
N GLU A 774 -15.50 7.42 34.60
CA GLU A 774 -14.28 8.25 34.62
C GLU A 774 -13.45 8.02 33.36
N PHE A 775 -13.22 6.76 33.00
CA PHE A 775 -12.52 6.39 31.76
C PHE A 775 -13.25 6.91 30.51
N VAL A 776 -14.57 6.71 30.43
CA VAL A 776 -15.37 7.20 29.28
C VAL A 776 -15.34 8.72 29.18
N ASP A 777 -15.34 9.44 30.31
CA ASP A 777 -15.21 10.89 30.34
C ASP A 777 -13.83 11.37 29.84
N ILE A 778 -12.74 10.66 30.13
CA ILE A 778 -11.40 10.94 29.58
C ILE A 778 -11.42 10.81 28.05
N VAL A 779 -11.96 9.70 27.54
CA VAL A 779 -12.08 9.46 26.08
C VAL A 779 -12.95 10.55 25.44
N ARG A 780 -14.09 10.88 26.06
CA ARG A 780 -15.00 11.92 25.58
C ARG A 780 -14.30 13.28 25.47
N GLN A 781 -13.48 13.66 26.44
CA GLN A 781 -12.73 14.92 26.41
C GLN A 781 -11.74 14.96 25.24
N ASP A 782 -11.01 13.87 24.98
CA ASP A 782 -10.13 13.79 23.81
C ASP A 782 -10.92 13.91 22.50
N LEU A 783 -12.07 13.22 22.39
CA LEU A 783 -12.91 13.29 21.18
C LEU A 783 -13.44 14.70 20.95
N VAL A 784 -13.92 15.39 21.98
CA VAL A 784 -14.39 16.78 21.87
C VAL A 784 -13.25 17.71 21.46
N LYS A 785 -12.08 17.60 22.08
CA LYS A 785 -10.88 18.38 21.71
C LYS A 785 -10.44 18.09 20.26
N THR A 786 -10.61 16.85 19.81
CA THR A 786 -10.32 16.46 18.42
C THR A 786 -11.31 17.10 17.45
N MET A 787 -12.59 17.20 17.81
CA MET A 787 -13.61 17.87 17.01
C MET A 787 -13.32 19.36 16.81
N GLU A 788 -12.65 20.03 17.76
CA GLU A 788 -12.19 21.42 17.60
C GLU A 788 -11.16 21.59 16.47
N GLN A 789 -10.44 20.52 16.13
CA GLN A 789 -9.48 20.46 15.02
C GLN A 789 -10.13 19.90 13.74
N CYS A 790 -11.41 19.53 13.79
CA CYS A 790 -12.12 18.98 12.66
C CYS A 790 -12.86 20.06 11.87
N ARG A 791 -13.13 19.73 10.61
CA ARG A 791 -14.16 20.39 9.82
C ARG A 791 -15.46 19.62 9.96
N GLU A 792 -16.53 20.26 10.40
CA GLU A 792 -17.87 19.66 10.34
C GLU A 792 -18.38 19.66 8.90
N VAL A 793 -18.90 18.52 8.43
CA VAL A 793 -19.48 18.37 7.10
C VAL A 793 -20.99 18.52 7.21
N THR A 794 -21.56 19.45 6.45
CA THR A 794 -23.01 19.69 6.43
C THR A 794 -23.71 18.90 5.33
N TYR A 795 -25.01 18.63 5.51
CA TYR A 795 -25.83 17.98 4.48
C TYR A 795 -25.88 18.78 3.17
N GLU A 796 -25.96 20.11 3.26
CA GLU A 796 -26.00 20.99 2.09
C GLU A 796 -24.69 20.98 1.31
N GLU A 797 -23.53 21.02 1.98
CA GLU A 797 -22.23 20.85 1.34
C GLU A 797 -22.15 19.49 0.62
N TRP A 798 -22.57 18.41 1.29
CA TRP A 798 -22.60 17.08 0.71
C TRP A 798 -23.50 17.06 -0.55
N LYS A 799 -24.70 17.63 -0.47
CA LYS A 799 -25.66 17.68 -1.59
C LYS A 799 -25.12 18.49 -2.78
N ASN A 800 -24.35 19.54 -2.55
CA ASN A 800 -23.80 20.42 -3.57
C ASN A 800 -22.51 19.90 -4.24
N ARG A 801 -22.04 18.69 -3.89
CA ARG A 801 -20.87 18.08 -4.54
C ARG A 801 -21.04 17.90 -6.07
N PRO A 802 -19.96 17.96 -6.87
CA PRO A 802 -20.03 17.88 -8.33
C PRO A 802 -20.72 16.61 -8.84
N LEU A 803 -21.45 16.73 -9.97
CA LEU A 803 -22.17 15.58 -10.56
C LEU A 803 -21.24 14.42 -10.93
N THR A 804 -20.04 14.73 -11.46
CA THR A 804 -19.02 13.72 -11.78
C THR A 804 -18.60 12.91 -10.55
N MET A 805 -18.48 13.57 -9.39
CA MET A 805 -18.17 12.93 -8.12
C MET A 805 -19.33 12.06 -7.63
N LYS A 806 -20.59 12.54 -7.74
CA LYS A 806 -21.78 11.76 -7.39
C LYS A 806 -21.86 10.45 -8.17
N VAL A 807 -21.70 10.52 -9.49
CA VAL A 807 -21.72 9.34 -10.37
C VAL A 807 -20.58 8.39 -10.02
N TYR A 808 -19.36 8.92 -9.82
CA TYR A 808 -18.22 8.09 -9.48
C TYR A 808 -18.38 7.38 -8.12
N GLN A 809 -18.93 8.07 -7.11
CA GLN A 809 -19.24 7.47 -5.82
C GLN A 809 -20.30 6.35 -5.91
N MET A 810 -21.33 6.52 -6.75
CA MET A 810 -22.32 5.46 -7.00
C MET A 810 -21.68 4.21 -7.61
N VAL A 811 -20.76 4.40 -8.57
CA VAL A 811 -20.00 3.30 -9.16
C VAL A 811 -19.11 2.63 -8.12
N LEU A 812 -18.41 3.41 -7.29
CA LEU A 812 -17.59 2.87 -6.20
C LEU A 812 -18.43 2.07 -5.20
N ASN A 813 -19.65 2.50 -4.89
CA ASN A 813 -20.54 1.80 -3.97
C ASN A 813 -20.94 0.39 -4.43
N LEU A 814 -20.95 0.11 -5.74
CA LEU A 814 -21.16 -1.25 -6.26
C LEU A 814 -20.05 -2.22 -5.82
N PHE A 815 -18.86 -1.70 -5.51
CA PHE A 815 -17.70 -2.47 -5.08
C PHE A 815 -17.40 -2.29 -3.58
N SER A 816 -18.36 -1.79 -2.79
CA SER A 816 -18.18 -1.49 -1.36
C SER A 816 -17.76 -2.70 -0.53
N THR A 817 -18.23 -3.90 -0.88
CA THR A 817 -17.87 -5.16 -0.20
C THR A 817 -16.46 -5.65 -0.54
N LEU A 818 -15.82 -5.07 -1.57
CA LEU A 818 -14.51 -5.45 -2.06
C LEU A 818 -13.40 -4.45 -1.68
N MET A 819 -13.76 -3.19 -1.42
CA MET A 819 -12.86 -2.12 -0.99
C MET A 819 -12.75 -2.07 0.52
#